data_AF-A0A1L8MKJ2-F1
#
_entry.id   AF-A0A1L8MKJ2-F1
#
_cell.length_a   1.000
_cell.length_b   1.000
_cell.length_c   1.000
_cell.angle_alpha   90.00
_cell.angle_beta   90.00
_cell.angle_gamma   90.00
#
_symmetry.space_group_name_H-M   'P 1'
#
loop_
_entity.id
_entity.type
_entity.pdbx_description
1 polymer ?
#
loop_
_entity_poly.entity_id
_entity_poly.type
_entity_poly.pdbx_seq_one_letter_code
_entity_poly.pdbx_strand_id
1 'polypeptide(L)'
;MFFENTLGLKQELGGTKIKQGDTGSILSFTLIDANGDQISDLNSKTATVALCDDNNIVYTKTTTVEDSIVKFNIDKAVQVGIYYLEIKIDNYIFPSDRNILISIEEGAVAYDLKDLVPNYDINMTLDSILQELNLKDASIIDLQTKMSSIYNNALSDHAEILNARGGQSSLDSRLDGLDAKDTDLQSQVNTNKTNISSIDSRLSTVVASSGSGKDSEVVDARTDEQGNVFNSLGDAVRNKVSMKPGKNLINPAKAKVGYYVYKGDGVEQADATYQYNKIFSTENTTYYLVPVSNIHIAFFNASGTFISGLVDPSSFVTPAGTKYFTVSYKTSVLGQVMLSKSPITSYEQFESGINGGEILKGTISGDKLLPELKIKVENAVSYVEGVNLINKDIAEVGFYRAYNTGNKVGQALFQINYITVVAGGNYYLNFASNVHIAFFNASGTYISGLIADTKTNPIVVPTNAVQMSVSYAISQKDAIVLAKTLVQEYVSHELGIDGTKINSKTIQYSSLSDELLESIKATKIIKVGPGQTYTSLLKAISENTATKNTYQLVNYVVDMKQEYLDHYGADFFTNYVDYSGNDFNKRGYNLKIGDNLIADPKSKIVWNYDASNVNVNTWFSPLNLTINNKVDGLDIDVVTDYSCRYLVHDDFAWDNNGKNHVSRCHFKGRSYFFQIVGAGMSTNSEYLYEDCKFEDSGNPVDPSNTKEQLAYTIHNNSKAGAKNNVKLKDCWTSQNLSIRATHYGQSTEISDFTVTNCKTKSVYTKAHTVDGTSPNVNVQLFDWNNPLWTE
;
A
#
# COMPACT_ATOMS: atom_id res chain seq x y z
N MET A 1 -26.12 -80.67 -41.26
CA MET A 1 -27.26 -80.86 -42.17
C MET A 1 -27.25 -79.64 -43.07
N PHE A 2 -26.70 -79.76 -44.27
CA PHE A 2 -26.80 -78.68 -45.26
C PHE A 2 -28.21 -78.79 -45.83
N PHE A 3 -29.00 -77.73 -45.75
CA PHE A 3 -30.33 -77.71 -46.36
C PHE A 3 -30.11 -77.72 -47.87
N GLU A 4 -30.34 -78.86 -48.52
CA GLU A 4 -30.36 -78.94 -49.98
C GLU A 4 -31.60 -78.20 -50.48
N ASN A 5 -31.40 -77.30 -51.45
CA ASN A 5 -32.49 -76.56 -52.06
C ASN A 5 -33.41 -77.52 -52.83
N THR A 6 -34.71 -77.51 -52.53
CA THR A 6 -35.70 -78.42 -53.11
C THR A 6 -36.15 -78.05 -54.53
N LEU A 7 -36.09 -76.76 -54.89
CA LEU A 7 -36.49 -76.25 -56.21
C LEU A 7 -35.53 -75.15 -56.64
N GLY A 8 -34.84 -75.33 -57.77
CA GLY A 8 -33.81 -74.43 -58.24
C GLY A 8 -34.17 -73.72 -59.54
N LEU A 9 -33.44 -72.63 -59.82
CA LEU A 9 -33.40 -72.00 -61.13
C LEU A 9 -32.00 -72.09 -61.70
N LYS A 10 -31.89 -72.51 -62.95
CA LYS A 10 -30.64 -72.44 -63.71
C LYS A 10 -30.80 -71.42 -64.83
N GLN A 11 -29.96 -70.37 -64.83
CA GLN A 11 -30.01 -69.35 -65.87
C GLN A 11 -29.45 -69.88 -67.19
N GLU A 12 -30.22 -69.73 -68.27
CA GLU A 12 -29.83 -70.14 -69.63
C GLU A 12 -29.51 -68.93 -70.52
N LEU A 13 -30.18 -67.80 -70.32
CA LEU A 13 -30.00 -66.58 -71.12
C LEU A 13 -30.17 -65.31 -70.28
N GLY A 14 -29.44 -64.27 -70.67
CA GLY A 14 -29.43 -62.96 -70.02
C GLY A 14 -28.38 -62.86 -68.90
N GLY A 15 -28.15 -61.64 -68.42
CA GLY A 15 -27.23 -61.37 -67.30
C GLY A 15 -27.98 -61.10 -66.00
N THR A 16 -27.25 -60.99 -64.88
CA THR A 16 -27.81 -60.62 -63.56
C THR A 16 -27.81 -59.11 -63.31
N LYS A 17 -27.35 -58.30 -64.29
CA LYS A 17 -27.36 -56.83 -64.22
C LYS A 17 -28.08 -56.27 -65.43
N ILE A 18 -29.15 -55.51 -65.21
CA ILE A 18 -29.99 -54.90 -66.25
C ILE A 18 -30.10 -53.39 -65.98
N LYS A 19 -30.11 -52.57 -67.03
CA LYS A 19 -30.29 -51.11 -66.86
C LYS A 19 -31.76 -50.78 -66.60
N GLN A 20 -32.01 -49.81 -65.73
CA GLN A 20 -33.34 -49.30 -65.45
C GLN A 20 -34.02 -48.83 -66.75
N GLY A 21 -35.18 -49.40 -67.06
CA GLY A 21 -35.93 -49.11 -68.29
C GLY A 21 -35.51 -49.92 -69.53
N ASP A 22 -34.56 -50.85 -69.40
CA ASP A 22 -34.22 -51.79 -70.48
C ASP A 22 -35.29 -52.87 -70.60
N THR A 23 -36.30 -52.58 -71.41
CA THR A 23 -37.44 -53.48 -71.65
C THR A 23 -37.19 -54.50 -72.75
N GLY A 24 -36.02 -54.49 -73.39
CA GLY A 24 -35.69 -55.41 -74.49
C GLY A 24 -34.95 -56.67 -74.05
N SER A 25 -34.21 -56.61 -72.95
CA SER A 25 -33.37 -57.72 -72.47
C SER A 25 -34.20 -58.92 -72.00
N ILE A 26 -33.97 -60.09 -72.62
CA ILE A 26 -34.64 -61.35 -72.29
C ILE A 26 -33.78 -62.15 -71.32
N LEU A 27 -34.41 -62.57 -70.22
CA LEU A 27 -33.91 -63.49 -69.21
C LEU A 27 -34.60 -64.84 -69.38
N SER A 28 -33.84 -65.93 -69.25
CA SER A 28 -34.34 -67.30 -69.40
C SER A 28 -33.81 -68.18 -68.29
N PHE A 29 -34.70 -68.89 -67.60
CA PHE A 29 -34.35 -69.81 -66.53
C PHE A 29 -35.01 -71.16 -66.69
N THR A 30 -34.23 -72.23 -66.60
CA THR A 30 -34.71 -73.61 -66.52
C THR A 30 -35.13 -73.92 -65.08
N LEU A 31 -36.32 -74.51 -64.93
CA LEU A 31 -36.87 -75.01 -63.66
C LEU A 31 -36.27 -76.37 -63.34
N ILE A 32 -35.57 -76.48 -62.21
CA ILE A 32 -34.89 -77.72 -61.80
C ILE A 32 -35.33 -78.16 -60.41
N ASP A 33 -35.33 -79.47 -60.16
CA ASP A 33 -35.56 -80.04 -58.84
C ASP A 33 -34.29 -80.07 -57.98
N ALA A 34 -34.37 -80.68 -56.79
CA ALA A 34 -33.26 -80.81 -55.86
C ALA A 34 -32.02 -81.54 -56.43
N ASN A 35 -32.22 -82.40 -57.43
CA ASN A 35 -31.14 -83.16 -58.07
C ASN A 35 -30.56 -82.40 -59.28
N GLY A 36 -31.15 -81.27 -59.66
CA GLY A 36 -30.77 -80.49 -60.84
C GLY A 36 -31.46 -80.95 -62.13
N ASP A 37 -32.42 -81.87 -62.04
CA ASP A 37 -33.16 -82.39 -63.19
C ASP A 37 -34.30 -81.44 -63.58
N GLN A 38 -34.60 -81.35 -64.88
CA GLN A 38 -35.64 -80.44 -65.40
C GLN A 38 -37.05 -80.91 -65.04
N ILE A 39 -37.91 -79.96 -64.67
CA ILE A 39 -39.31 -80.25 -64.29
C ILE A 39 -40.25 -79.97 -65.46
N SER A 40 -40.46 -80.98 -66.31
CA SER A 40 -41.30 -80.87 -67.53
C SER A 40 -42.80 -80.86 -67.28
N ASP A 41 -43.26 -81.34 -66.12
CA ASP A 41 -44.68 -81.35 -65.72
C ASP A 41 -45.30 -79.95 -65.55
N LEU A 42 -44.47 -78.91 -65.57
CA LEU A 42 -44.89 -77.51 -65.49
C LEU A 42 -45.08 -76.86 -66.88
N ASN A 43 -44.80 -77.57 -67.97
CA ASN A 43 -44.96 -77.05 -69.32
C ASN A 43 -46.40 -76.63 -69.65
N SER A 44 -46.52 -75.57 -70.44
CA SER A 44 -47.78 -74.90 -70.81
C SER A 44 -48.52 -74.23 -69.65
N LYS A 45 -47.98 -74.26 -68.42
CA LYS A 45 -48.57 -73.54 -67.27
C LYS A 45 -48.11 -72.09 -67.22
N THR A 46 -48.87 -71.26 -66.54
CA THR A 46 -48.53 -69.84 -66.33
C THR A 46 -47.54 -69.71 -65.18
N ALA A 47 -46.38 -69.13 -65.47
CA ALA A 47 -45.40 -68.68 -64.50
C ALA A 47 -45.64 -67.20 -64.14
N THR A 48 -45.73 -66.91 -62.85
CA THR A 48 -45.68 -65.55 -62.32
C THR A 48 -44.26 -65.26 -61.86
N VAL A 49 -43.57 -64.41 -62.60
CA VAL A 49 -42.23 -63.93 -62.32
C VAL A 49 -42.33 -62.69 -61.44
N ALA A 50 -41.54 -62.64 -60.37
CA ALA A 50 -41.47 -61.55 -59.42
C ALA A 50 -40.02 -61.17 -59.10
N LEU A 51 -39.76 -59.86 -58.99
CA LEU A 51 -38.53 -59.35 -58.37
C LEU A 51 -38.89 -58.81 -56.99
N CYS A 52 -38.14 -59.25 -55.99
CA CYS A 52 -38.44 -59.01 -54.59
C CYS A 52 -37.24 -58.40 -53.87
N ASP A 53 -37.50 -57.43 -52.99
CA ASP A 53 -36.58 -57.09 -51.90
C ASP A 53 -36.98 -57.85 -50.62
N ASP A 54 -36.29 -57.62 -49.51
CA ASP A 54 -36.54 -58.34 -48.25
C ASP A 54 -37.98 -58.20 -47.71
N ASN A 55 -38.68 -57.14 -48.10
CA ASN A 55 -39.98 -56.77 -47.54
C ASN A 55 -41.12 -56.69 -48.59
N ASN A 56 -40.81 -56.56 -49.88
CA ASN A 56 -41.79 -56.21 -50.91
C ASN A 56 -41.51 -56.89 -52.27
N ILE A 57 -42.58 -57.09 -53.04
CA ILE A 57 -42.50 -57.41 -54.47
C ILE A 57 -42.51 -56.11 -55.27
N VAL A 58 -41.41 -55.82 -55.97
CA VAL A 58 -41.22 -54.55 -56.69
C VAL A 58 -41.59 -54.64 -58.17
N TYR A 59 -41.67 -55.86 -58.72
CA TYR A 59 -42.09 -56.11 -60.10
C TYR A 59 -42.75 -57.47 -60.21
N THR A 60 -43.79 -57.57 -61.04
CA THR A 60 -44.42 -58.85 -61.39
C THR A 60 -44.76 -58.90 -62.88
N LYS A 61 -44.64 -60.09 -63.45
CA LYS A 61 -45.06 -60.40 -64.82
C LYS A 61 -45.45 -61.86 -64.95
N THR A 62 -46.46 -62.14 -65.76
CA THR A 62 -46.81 -63.53 -66.11
C THR A 62 -46.26 -63.91 -67.48
N THR A 63 -45.82 -65.16 -67.62
CA THR A 63 -45.40 -65.77 -68.88
C THR A 63 -45.78 -67.26 -68.87
N THR A 64 -45.62 -67.97 -69.98
CA THR A 64 -45.90 -69.40 -70.06
C THR A 64 -44.60 -70.20 -69.97
N VAL A 65 -44.62 -71.33 -69.27
CA VAL A 65 -43.49 -72.26 -69.19
C VAL A 65 -43.46 -73.10 -70.47
N GLU A 66 -42.33 -73.11 -71.17
CA GLU A 66 -42.11 -73.92 -72.37
C GLU A 66 -40.79 -74.69 -72.23
N ASP A 67 -40.80 -76.00 -72.48
CA ASP A 67 -39.62 -76.88 -72.35
C ASP A 67 -38.88 -76.79 -70.99
N SER A 68 -39.64 -76.68 -69.91
CA SER A 68 -39.21 -76.47 -68.52
C SER A 68 -38.51 -75.13 -68.31
N ILE A 69 -38.68 -74.18 -69.23
CA ILE A 69 -38.00 -72.90 -69.24
C ILE A 69 -39.02 -71.77 -69.11
N VAL A 70 -38.67 -70.79 -68.28
CA VAL A 70 -39.39 -69.52 -68.15
C VAL A 70 -38.57 -68.42 -68.78
N LYS A 71 -39.12 -67.81 -69.84
CA LYS A 71 -38.52 -66.66 -70.55
C LYS A 71 -39.33 -65.40 -70.28
N PHE A 72 -38.66 -64.34 -69.87
CA PHE A 72 -39.28 -63.04 -69.63
C PHE A 72 -38.29 -61.90 -69.84
N ASN A 73 -38.82 -60.71 -70.11
CA ASN A 73 -38.13 -59.44 -70.01
C ASN A 73 -38.75 -58.60 -68.88
N ILE A 74 -38.00 -57.64 -68.35
CA ILE A 74 -38.53 -56.65 -67.40
C ILE A 74 -39.15 -55.52 -68.24
N ASP A 75 -40.47 -55.53 -68.42
CA ASP A 75 -41.13 -54.73 -69.47
C ASP A 75 -41.52 -53.29 -69.08
N LYS A 76 -41.11 -52.87 -67.88
CA LYS A 76 -41.26 -51.48 -67.41
C LYS A 76 -40.06 -51.08 -66.57
N ALA A 77 -39.91 -49.78 -66.31
CA ALA A 77 -38.88 -49.31 -65.39
C ALA A 77 -39.15 -49.82 -63.96
N VAL A 78 -38.10 -50.30 -63.30
CA VAL A 78 -38.11 -50.76 -61.90
C VAL A 78 -37.07 -49.95 -61.15
N GLN A 79 -37.28 -49.69 -59.86
CA GLN A 79 -36.33 -48.94 -59.05
C GLN A 79 -34.90 -49.55 -59.11
N VAL A 80 -33.88 -48.70 -59.05
CA VAL A 80 -32.46 -49.12 -58.99
C VAL A 80 -32.22 -49.87 -57.67
N GLY A 81 -31.63 -51.05 -57.75
CA GLY A 81 -31.46 -51.92 -56.58
C GLY A 81 -30.98 -53.33 -56.93
N ILE A 82 -30.89 -54.19 -55.93
CA ILE A 82 -30.61 -55.62 -56.08
C ILE A 82 -31.80 -56.38 -55.51
N TYR A 83 -32.39 -57.24 -56.33
CA TYR A 83 -33.61 -57.97 -56.00
C TYR A 83 -33.39 -59.46 -56.19
N TYR A 84 -33.97 -60.29 -55.34
CA TYR A 84 -34.00 -61.73 -55.59
C TYR A 84 -35.19 -62.07 -56.50
N LEU A 85 -34.97 -63.06 -57.37
CA LEU A 85 -35.96 -63.53 -58.33
C LEU A 85 -36.82 -64.63 -57.70
N GLU A 86 -38.13 -64.49 -57.78
CA GLU A 86 -39.08 -65.57 -57.49
C GLU A 86 -39.92 -65.88 -58.73
N ILE A 87 -40.08 -67.15 -59.05
CA ILE A 87 -40.97 -67.64 -60.12
C ILE A 87 -41.96 -68.60 -59.49
N LYS A 88 -43.23 -68.20 -59.47
CA LYS A 88 -44.33 -69.01 -58.95
C LYS A 88 -45.12 -69.65 -60.10
N ILE A 89 -45.28 -70.97 -60.08
CA ILE A 89 -46.09 -71.74 -61.03
C ILE A 89 -46.97 -72.68 -60.23
N ASP A 90 -48.29 -72.55 -60.37
CA ASP A 90 -49.27 -73.21 -59.48
C ASP A 90 -48.90 -73.03 -57.99
N ASN A 91 -48.57 -74.14 -57.33
CA ASN A 91 -48.21 -74.22 -55.91
C ASN A 91 -46.69 -74.29 -55.67
N TYR A 92 -45.87 -74.16 -56.72
CA TYR A 92 -44.41 -74.18 -56.64
C TYR A 92 -43.84 -72.76 -56.72
N ILE A 93 -42.79 -72.48 -55.94
CA ILE A 93 -42.05 -71.22 -55.95
C ILE A 93 -40.56 -71.53 -56.11
N PHE A 94 -39.93 -70.90 -57.09
CA PHE A 94 -38.52 -71.10 -57.46
C PHE A 94 -37.73 -69.80 -57.32
N PRO A 95 -36.46 -69.85 -56.87
CA PRO A 95 -35.84 -70.99 -56.18
C PRO A 95 -36.32 -71.07 -54.72
N SER A 96 -36.15 -72.21 -54.05
CA SER A 96 -36.44 -72.29 -52.59
C SER A 96 -35.40 -71.57 -51.73
N ASP A 97 -34.30 -71.11 -52.33
CA ASP A 97 -33.35 -70.17 -51.75
C ASP A 97 -33.37 -68.84 -52.51
N ARG A 98 -32.99 -67.74 -51.85
CA ARG A 98 -32.97 -66.40 -52.45
C ARG A 98 -31.68 -66.16 -53.25
N ASN A 99 -31.15 -67.20 -53.90
CA ASN A 99 -29.78 -67.17 -54.44
C ASN A 99 -29.65 -66.50 -55.82
N ILE A 100 -30.76 -66.34 -56.56
CA ILE A 100 -30.77 -65.66 -57.86
C ILE A 100 -31.06 -64.19 -57.64
N LEU A 101 -30.03 -63.36 -57.79
CA LEU A 101 -30.11 -61.91 -57.66
C LEU A 101 -30.06 -61.23 -59.03
N ILE A 102 -30.97 -60.29 -59.26
CA ILE A 102 -31.00 -59.40 -60.41
C ILE A 102 -30.81 -57.97 -59.92
N SER A 103 -29.76 -57.31 -60.39
CA SER A 103 -29.44 -55.93 -60.11
C SER A 103 -29.95 -55.02 -61.22
N ILE A 104 -30.77 -54.03 -60.84
CA ILE A 104 -31.21 -52.95 -61.70
C ILE A 104 -30.29 -51.75 -61.48
N GLU A 105 -29.60 -51.34 -62.54
CA GLU A 105 -28.59 -50.28 -62.52
C GLU A 105 -29.11 -49.02 -63.19
N GLU A 106 -28.73 -47.83 -62.72
CA GLU A 106 -29.24 -46.56 -63.25
C GLU A 106 -28.95 -46.36 -64.75
N GLY A 107 -29.97 -46.01 -65.53
CA GLY A 107 -29.87 -45.64 -66.94
C GLY A 107 -29.68 -44.13 -67.14
N ALA A 108 -29.41 -43.68 -68.36
CA ALA A 108 -29.25 -42.24 -68.65
C ALA A 108 -30.57 -41.45 -68.62
N VAL A 109 -31.71 -42.14 -68.61
CA VAL A 109 -33.05 -41.56 -68.53
C VAL A 109 -33.52 -41.59 -67.08
N ALA A 110 -33.93 -40.44 -66.55
CA ALA A 110 -34.53 -40.34 -65.22
C ALA A 110 -36.01 -40.74 -65.25
N TYR A 111 -36.45 -41.51 -64.26
CA TYR A 111 -37.84 -41.96 -64.09
C TYR A 111 -38.44 -41.36 -62.80
N ASP A 112 -39.69 -40.88 -62.86
CA ASP A 112 -40.40 -40.35 -61.69
C ASP A 112 -40.86 -41.49 -60.76
N LEU A 113 -41.02 -41.22 -59.45
CA LEU A 113 -41.42 -42.23 -58.45
C LEU A 113 -42.74 -42.95 -58.80
N LYS A 114 -43.71 -42.23 -59.38
CA LYS A 114 -45.00 -42.79 -59.81
C LYS A 114 -44.85 -43.85 -60.90
N ASP A 115 -43.77 -43.78 -61.67
CA ASP A 115 -43.49 -44.69 -62.77
C ASP A 115 -42.68 -45.91 -62.32
N LEU A 116 -42.14 -45.89 -61.08
CA LEU A 116 -41.24 -46.91 -60.53
C LEU A 116 -41.88 -47.83 -59.48
N VAL A 117 -42.98 -47.41 -58.85
CA VAL A 117 -43.63 -48.15 -57.75
C VAL A 117 -44.97 -48.72 -58.22
N PRO A 118 -45.15 -50.06 -58.24
CA PRO A 118 -46.46 -50.66 -58.52
C PRO A 118 -47.50 -50.19 -57.50
N ASN A 119 -48.66 -49.70 -57.96
CA ASN A 119 -49.75 -49.13 -57.15
C ASN A 119 -49.45 -47.79 -56.45
N TYR A 120 -48.59 -46.96 -57.03
CA TYR A 120 -48.50 -45.55 -56.63
C TYR A 120 -49.74 -44.77 -57.11
N ASP A 121 -50.89 -45.05 -56.49
CA ASP A 121 -52.13 -44.31 -56.67
C ASP A 121 -52.49 -43.63 -55.35
N ILE A 122 -52.32 -42.31 -55.32
CA ILE A 122 -52.54 -41.46 -54.14
C ILE A 122 -54.03 -41.51 -53.68
N ASN A 123 -54.94 -42.05 -54.50
CA ASN A 123 -56.38 -42.07 -54.20
C ASN A 123 -56.93 -43.40 -53.67
N MET A 124 -56.12 -44.45 -53.50
CA MET A 124 -56.60 -45.78 -53.08
C MET A 124 -56.57 -46.01 -51.55
N THR A 125 -56.84 -44.98 -50.73
CA THR A 125 -56.76 -45.09 -49.26
C THR A 125 -58.00 -44.68 -48.48
N LEU A 126 -59.05 -44.12 -49.06
CA LEU A 126 -60.27 -43.83 -48.28
C LEU A 126 -61.31 -44.95 -48.36
N ASP A 127 -61.71 -45.37 -49.56
CA ASP A 127 -62.79 -46.36 -49.71
C ASP A 127 -62.39 -47.76 -49.19
N SER A 128 -61.12 -48.15 -49.35
CA SER A 128 -60.58 -49.41 -48.84
C SER A 128 -60.47 -49.41 -47.31
N ILE A 129 -60.10 -48.29 -46.70
CA ILE A 129 -60.03 -48.12 -45.23
C ILE A 129 -61.44 -48.10 -44.63
N LEU A 130 -62.41 -47.47 -45.31
CA LEU A 130 -63.82 -47.49 -44.92
C LEU A 130 -64.43 -48.91 -44.93
N GLN A 131 -63.99 -49.75 -45.86
CA GLN A 131 -64.44 -51.15 -45.96
C GLN A 131 -63.86 -52.05 -44.86
N GLU A 132 -62.61 -51.79 -44.43
CA GLU A 132 -61.94 -52.53 -43.34
C GLU A 132 -62.40 -52.10 -41.94
N LEU A 133 -62.75 -50.82 -41.73
CA LEU A 133 -63.25 -50.30 -40.44
C LEU A 133 -64.64 -50.84 -40.07
N ASN A 134 -65.45 -51.27 -41.04
CA ASN A 134 -66.73 -51.92 -40.78
C ASN A 134 -66.60 -53.35 -40.24
N LEU A 135 -65.39 -53.93 -40.21
CA LEU A 135 -65.16 -55.34 -39.82
C LEU A 135 -64.56 -55.52 -38.41
N LYS A 136 -64.19 -54.45 -37.71
CA LYS A 136 -63.67 -54.51 -36.33
C LYS A 136 -64.30 -53.40 -35.51
N ASP A 137 -64.99 -53.74 -34.43
CA ASP A 137 -65.75 -52.88 -33.49
C ASP A 137 -64.92 -51.77 -32.77
N ALA A 138 -64.03 -51.06 -33.47
CA ALA A 138 -63.29 -49.91 -32.96
C ALA A 138 -64.02 -48.62 -33.38
N SER A 139 -64.57 -47.91 -32.39
CA SER A 139 -65.27 -46.64 -32.62
C SER A 139 -64.32 -45.60 -33.24
N ILE A 140 -64.82 -44.89 -34.26
CA ILE A 140 -64.14 -43.75 -34.92
C ILE A 140 -63.62 -42.71 -33.91
N ILE A 141 -64.29 -42.59 -32.75
CA ILE A 141 -63.95 -41.67 -31.65
C ILE A 141 -62.58 -42.02 -31.03
N ASP A 142 -62.22 -43.30 -30.97
CA ASP A 142 -60.97 -43.77 -30.35
C ASP A 142 -59.75 -43.43 -31.21
N LEU A 143 -59.90 -43.49 -32.53
CA LEU A 143 -58.88 -43.09 -33.49
C LEU A 143 -58.70 -41.56 -33.49
N GLN A 144 -59.79 -40.80 -33.46
CA GLN A 144 -59.75 -39.34 -33.32
C GLN A 144 -59.05 -38.91 -32.03
N THR A 145 -59.30 -39.62 -30.93
CA THR A 145 -58.65 -39.36 -29.63
C THR A 145 -57.15 -39.63 -29.70
N LYS A 146 -56.72 -40.76 -30.26
CA LYS A 146 -55.29 -41.09 -30.42
C LYS A 146 -54.58 -40.10 -31.34
N MET A 147 -55.20 -39.71 -32.45
CA MET A 147 -54.63 -38.73 -33.38
C MET A 147 -54.48 -37.35 -32.72
N SER A 148 -55.49 -36.92 -31.96
CA SER A 148 -55.44 -35.66 -31.21
C SER A 148 -54.34 -35.70 -30.15
N SER A 149 -54.14 -36.82 -29.46
CA SER A 149 -53.05 -36.98 -28.50
C SER A 149 -51.66 -36.91 -29.15
N ILE A 150 -51.45 -37.56 -30.30
CA ILE A 150 -50.17 -37.48 -31.03
C ILE A 150 -49.89 -36.05 -31.49
N TYR A 151 -50.89 -35.37 -32.04
CA TYR A 151 -50.76 -33.99 -32.50
C TYR A 151 -50.43 -33.03 -31.33
N ASN A 152 -51.13 -33.18 -30.21
CA ASN A 152 -50.89 -32.35 -29.01
C ASN A 152 -49.52 -32.62 -28.39
N ASN A 153 -49.07 -33.89 -28.37
CA ASN A 153 -47.72 -34.24 -27.91
C ASN A 153 -46.66 -33.62 -28.81
N ALA A 154 -46.81 -33.70 -30.14
CA ALA A 154 -45.87 -33.08 -31.08
C ALA A 154 -45.82 -31.55 -30.94
N LEU A 155 -46.96 -30.90 -30.68
CA LEU A 155 -47.03 -29.47 -30.36
C LEU A 155 -46.32 -29.13 -29.04
N SER A 156 -46.50 -29.97 -28.02
CA SER A 156 -45.85 -29.81 -26.72
C SER A 156 -44.33 -29.98 -26.83
N ASP A 157 -43.87 -31.03 -27.50
CA ASP A 157 -42.44 -31.29 -27.75
C ASP A 157 -41.81 -30.13 -28.53
N HIS A 158 -42.53 -29.57 -29.51
CA HIS A 158 -42.07 -28.41 -30.27
C HIS A 158 -41.96 -27.15 -29.39
N ALA A 159 -42.93 -26.92 -28.50
CA ALA A 159 -42.88 -25.82 -27.54
C ALA A 159 -41.74 -25.98 -26.53
N GLU A 160 -41.48 -27.21 -26.08
CA GLU A 160 -40.36 -27.53 -25.19
C GLU A 160 -39.02 -27.30 -25.88
N ILE A 161 -38.87 -27.69 -27.15
CA ILE A 161 -37.66 -27.42 -27.96
C ILE A 161 -37.44 -25.91 -28.12
N LEU A 162 -38.48 -25.12 -28.37
CA LEU A 162 -38.39 -23.65 -28.45
C LEU A 162 -37.99 -23.02 -27.12
N ASN A 163 -38.52 -23.51 -26.01
CA ASN A 163 -38.15 -23.05 -24.67
C ASN A 163 -36.70 -23.44 -24.31
N ALA A 164 -36.28 -24.66 -24.64
CA ALA A 164 -34.93 -25.17 -24.40
C ALA A 164 -33.86 -24.46 -25.25
N ARG A 165 -34.21 -24.05 -26.48
CA ARG A 165 -33.32 -23.28 -27.36
C ARG A 165 -33.27 -21.79 -27.00
N GLY A 166 -34.16 -21.34 -26.12
CA GLY A 166 -34.46 -19.93 -25.91
C GLY A 166 -35.13 -19.38 -27.17
N GLY A 167 -36.36 -18.89 -27.07
CA GLY A 167 -37.04 -18.27 -28.21
C GLY A 167 -36.18 -17.20 -28.90
N GLN A 168 -36.48 -16.88 -30.15
CA GLN A 168 -35.70 -15.93 -30.97
C GLN A 168 -35.44 -14.60 -30.23
N SER A 169 -36.42 -14.11 -29.46
CA SER A 169 -36.30 -12.92 -28.60
C SER A 169 -35.20 -13.01 -27.52
N SER A 170 -34.93 -14.21 -26.99
CA SER A 170 -33.89 -14.42 -25.97
C SER A 170 -32.49 -14.47 -26.57
N LEU A 171 -32.36 -14.97 -27.80
CA LEU A 171 -31.10 -14.95 -28.55
C LEU A 171 -30.77 -13.51 -28.97
N ASP A 172 -31.76 -12.76 -29.43
CA ASP A 172 -31.62 -11.33 -29.76
C ASP A 172 -31.22 -10.53 -28.51
N SER A 173 -31.87 -10.76 -27.37
CA SER A 173 -31.52 -10.08 -26.11
C SER A 173 -30.09 -10.41 -25.64
N ARG A 174 -29.63 -11.65 -25.87
CA ARG A 174 -28.24 -12.05 -25.55
C ARG A 174 -27.23 -11.42 -26.51
N LEU A 175 -27.60 -11.26 -27.78
CA LEU A 175 -26.80 -10.59 -28.79
C LEU A 175 -26.69 -9.09 -28.49
N ASP A 176 -27.81 -8.43 -28.21
CA ASP A 176 -27.86 -7.03 -27.78
C ASP A 176 -27.01 -6.80 -26.52
N GLY A 177 -27.08 -7.73 -25.56
CA GLY A 177 -26.25 -7.68 -24.35
C GLY A 177 -24.76 -7.87 -24.60
N LEU A 178 -24.36 -8.55 -25.70
CA LEU A 178 -22.97 -8.66 -26.13
C LEU A 178 -22.52 -7.39 -26.85
N ASP A 179 -23.34 -6.81 -27.71
CA ASP A 179 -23.05 -5.57 -28.43
C ASP A 179 -22.90 -4.38 -27.46
N ALA A 180 -23.72 -4.33 -26.41
CA ALA A 180 -23.57 -3.35 -25.33
C ALA A 180 -22.22 -3.50 -24.59
N LYS A 181 -21.82 -4.75 -24.29
CA LYS A 181 -20.52 -5.03 -23.65
C LYS A 181 -19.34 -4.69 -24.56
N ASP A 182 -19.46 -4.93 -25.86
CA ASP A 182 -18.44 -4.55 -26.85
C ASP A 182 -18.29 -3.03 -26.94
N THR A 183 -19.42 -2.31 -26.92
CA THR A 183 -19.46 -0.84 -26.87
C THR A 183 -18.76 -0.29 -25.62
N ASP A 184 -19.05 -0.84 -24.45
CA ASP A 184 -18.41 -0.45 -23.18
C ASP A 184 -16.90 -0.74 -23.19
N LEU A 185 -16.51 -1.92 -23.70
CA LEU A 185 -15.10 -2.29 -23.83
C LEU A 185 -14.36 -1.32 -24.75
N GLN A 186 -14.98 -0.95 -25.87
CA GLN A 186 -14.41 0.00 -26.82
C GLN A 186 -14.26 1.41 -26.21
N SER A 187 -15.22 1.83 -25.38
CA SER A 187 -15.15 3.07 -24.60
C SER A 187 -14.00 3.06 -23.59
N GLN A 188 -13.82 1.95 -22.86
CA GLN A 188 -12.73 1.79 -21.90
C GLN A 188 -11.35 1.78 -22.60
N VAL A 189 -11.23 1.13 -23.75
CA VAL A 189 -10.01 1.13 -24.57
C VAL A 189 -9.65 2.55 -25.02
N ASN A 190 -10.63 3.34 -25.45
CA ASN A 190 -10.41 4.73 -25.87
C ASN A 190 -9.98 5.62 -24.68
N THR A 191 -10.59 5.41 -23.51
CA THR A 191 -10.20 6.09 -22.27
C THR A 191 -8.77 5.75 -21.87
N ASN A 192 -8.42 4.47 -21.88
CA ASN A 192 -7.06 4.01 -21.56
C ASN A 192 -6.03 4.58 -22.54
N LYS A 193 -6.34 4.60 -23.85
CA LYS A 193 -5.48 5.21 -24.87
C LYS A 193 -5.21 6.68 -24.58
N THR A 194 -6.25 7.43 -24.21
CA THR A 194 -6.14 8.86 -23.85
C THR A 194 -5.28 9.07 -22.60
N ASN A 195 -5.47 8.24 -21.57
CA ASN A 195 -4.69 8.29 -20.34
C ASN A 195 -3.21 8.00 -20.60
N ILE A 196 -2.91 6.99 -21.42
CA ILE A 196 -1.53 6.65 -21.80
C ILE A 196 -0.87 7.82 -22.51
N SER A 197 -1.54 8.45 -23.49
CA SER A 197 -1.00 9.63 -24.18
C SER A 197 -0.77 10.82 -23.24
N SER A 198 -1.65 11.03 -22.25
CA SER A 198 -1.48 12.08 -21.23
C SER A 198 -0.29 11.79 -20.31
N ILE A 199 -0.14 10.55 -19.86
CA ILE A 199 1.00 10.12 -19.04
C ILE A 199 2.30 10.28 -19.82
N ASP A 200 2.34 9.87 -21.08
CA ASP A 200 3.52 9.98 -21.93
C ASP A 200 3.94 11.45 -22.14
N SER A 201 2.96 12.34 -22.35
CA SER A 201 3.20 13.79 -22.42
C SER A 201 3.72 14.38 -21.11
N ARG A 202 3.14 13.99 -19.97
CA ARG A 202 3.59 14.42 -18.63
C ARG A 202 5.00 13.90 -18.33
N LEU A 203 5.29 12.65 -18.66
CA LEU A 203 6.60 12.04 -18.46
C LEU A 203 7.64 12.73 -19.36
N SER A 204 7.31 12.96 -20.63
CA SER A 204 8.16 13.72 -21.56
C SER A 204 8.43 15.13 -21.05
N THR A 205 7.44 15.79 -20.45
CA THR A 205 7.59 17.11 -19.82
C THR A 205 8.50 17.04 -18.60
N VAL A 206 8.31 16.06 -17.70
CA VAL A 206 9.15 15.86 -16.51
C VAL A 206 10.60 15.54 -16.90
N VAL A 207 10.80 14.70 -17.91
CA VAL A 207 12.12 14.33 -18.45
C VAL A 207 12.78 15.53 -19.13
N ALA A 208 12.03 16.34 -19.88
CA ALA A 208 12.55 17.58 -20.47
C ALA A 208 12.83 18.68 -19.42
N SER A 209 12.08 18.68 -18.30
CA SER A 209 12.23 19.68 -17.23
C SER A 209 13.25 19.28 -16.16
N SER A 210 13.61 18.00 -16.06
CA SER A 210 14.59 17.52 -15.07
C SER A 210 15.97 18.11 -15.41
N GLY A 211 16.49 18.91 -14.49
CA GLY A 211 17.76 19.64 -14.68
C GLY A 211 17.67 20.94 -15.51
N SER A 212 16.51 21.27 -16.08
CA SER A 212 16.34 22.50 -16.90
C SER A 212 16.31 23.80 -16.10
N GLY A 213 16.24 23.72 -14.77
CA GLY A 213 16.28 24.87 -13.89
C GLY A 213 15.15 25.86 -14.09
N LYS A 214 13.92 25.38 -14.29
CA LYS A 214 12.68 26.18 -14.19
C LYS A 214 12.02 26.10 -12.81
N ASP A 215 12.42 25.13 -12.00
CA ASP A 215 12.05 25.07 -10.59
C ASP A 215 12.80 26.19 -9.85
N SER A 216 12.06 27.03 -9.12
CA SER A 216 12.60 28.17 -8.40
C SER A 216 13.71 27.76 -7.44
N GLU A 217 13.63 26.55 -6.86
CA GLU A 217 14.67 26.03 -5.97
C GLU A 217 15.98 25.70 -6.71
N VAL A 218 15.88 25.22 -7.96
CA VAL A 218 17.05 24.88 -8.78
C VAL A 218 17.66 26.14 -9.41
N VAL A 219 16.85 27.15 -9.73
CA VAL A 219 17.34 28.49 -10.13
C VAL A 219 18.07 29.14 -8.97
N ASP A 220 17.47 29.16 -7.78
CA ASP A 220 18.07 29.70 -6.56
C ASP A 220 19.41 29.01 -6.23
N ALA A 221 19.45 27.67 -6.30
CA ALA A 221 20.69 26.92 -6.10
C ALA A 221 21.79 27.25 -7.13
N ARG A 222 21.41 27.63 -8.36
CA ARG A 222 22.30 28.08 -9.44
C ARG A 222 22.62 29.57 -9.41
N THR A 223 22.06 30.34 -8.49
CA THR A 223 22.29 31.78 -8.39
C THR A 223 23.33 32.06 -7.30
N ASP A 224 24.28 32.96 -7.56
CA ASP A 224 25.24 33.43 -6.54
C ASP A 224 24.66 34.58 -5.70
N GLU A 225 25.41 34.99 -4.67
CA GLU A 225 25.03 36.09 -3.76
C GLU A 225 24.97 37.46 -4.47
N GLN A 226 25.48 37.56 -5.70
CA GLN A 226 25.46 38.76 -6.53
C GLN A 226 24.34 38.71 -7.58
N GLY A 227 23.54 37.63 -7.61
CA GLY A 227 22.41 37.45 -8.51
C GLY A 227 22.77 36.87 -9.89
N ASN A 228 24.00 36.40 -10.10
CA ASN A 228 24.39 35.76 -11.37
C ASN A 228 23.94 34.30 -11.38
N VAL A 229 23.23 33.89 -12.43
CA VAL A 229 22.71 32.53 -12.59
C VAL A 229 23.67 31.70 -13.44
N PHE A 230 24.20 30.62 -12.87
CA PHE A 230 25.07 29.70 -13.57
C PHE A 230 24.28 28.76 -14.51
N ASN A 231 24.90 28.38 -15.63
CA ASN A 231 24.29 27.51 -16.65
C ASN A 231 23.88 26.14 -16.08
N SER A 232 24.64 25.60 -15.12
CA SER A 232 24.32 24.34 -14.44
C SER A 232 24.57 24.41 -12.93
N LEU A 233 23.89 23.54 -12.18
CA LEU A 233 24.13 23.39 -10.74
C LEU A 233 25.57 22.95 -10.46
N GLY A 234 26.15 22.15 -11.34
CA GLY A 234 27.56 21.76 -11.25
C GLY A 234 28.51 22.96 -11.35
N ASP A 235 28.21 23.94 -12.21
CA ASP A 235 29.02 25.16 -12.35
C ASP A 235 28.89 26.08 -11.13
N ALA A 236 27.68 26.15 -10.56
CA ALA A 236 27.43 26.88 -9.33
C ALA A 236 28.20 26.28 -8.15
N VAL A 237 28.15 24.96 -7.98
CA VAL A 237 28.88 24.26 -6.90
C VAL A 237 30.39 24.42 -7.08
N ARG A 238 30.91 24.33 -8.30
CA ARG A 238 32.35 24.53 -8.56
C ARG A 238 32.83 25.95 -8.26
N ASN A 239 31.98 26.97 -8.42
CA ASN A 239 32.30 28.36 -8.08
C ASN A 239 32.09 28.70 -6.59
N LYS A 240 31.23 27.95 -5.87
CA LYS A 240 30.91 28.17 -4.44
C LYS A 240 31.92 27.54 -3.45
N VAL A 241 32.95 26.83 -3.92
CA VAL A 241 33.97 26.19 -3.05
C VAL A 241 35.28 26.99 -3.06
N SER A 242 35.54 27.75 -1.99
CA SER A 242 36.83 28.43 -1.77
C SER A 242 37.89 27.46 -1.21
N MET A 243 38.94 27.19 -1.97
CA MET A 243 40.10 26.40 -1.53
C MET A 243 41.02 27.25 -0.64
N LYS A 244 41.40 26.78 0.55
CA LYS A 244 42.51 27.39 1.30
C LYS A 244 43.81 26.70 0.88
N PRO A 245 44.81 27.43 0.35
CA PRO A 245 46.14 26.85 0.19
C PRO A 245 46.75 26.55 1.57
N GLY A 246 47.41 25.40 1.69
CA GLY A 246 48.29 25.10 2.83
C GLY A 246 49.43 26.11 2.94
N LYS A 247 50.26 26.01 3.99
CA LYS A 247 51.33 27.00 4.23
C LYS A 247 52.37 27.04 3.11
N ASN A 248 52.58 25.92 2.41
CA ASN A 248 53.47 25.87 1.26
C ASN A 248 52.75 26.40 0.01
N LEU A 249 53.29 27.47 -0.57
CA LEU A 249 52.76 28.14 -1.75
C LEU A 249 53.30 27.57 -3.07
N ILE A 250 54.30 26.68 -3.02
CA ILE A 250 54.84 26.02 -4.20
C ILE A 250 53.93 24.85 -4.55
N ASN A 251 53.30 24.87 -5.72
CA ASN A 251 52.46 23.79 -6.21
C ASN A 251 53.22 22.99 -7.28
N PRO A 252 53.75 21.79 -6.96
CA PRO A 252 54.47 20.98 -7.94
C PRO A 252 53.65 20.66 -9.21
N ALA A 253 52.34 20.49 -9.08
CA ALA A 253 51.46 20.16 -10.21
C ALA A 253 51.20 21.34 -11.15
N LYS A 254 51.47 22.59 -10.71
CA LYS A 254 51.37 23.80 -11.55
C LYS A 254 52.73 24.39 -11.94
N ALA A 255 53.82 23.71 -11.60
CA ALA A 255 55.15 24.14 -12.00
C ALA A 255 55.33 23.97 -13.53
N LYS A 256 55.97 24.94 -14.18
CA LYS A 256 56.41 24.75 -15.57
C LYS A 256 57.74 24.01 -15.55
N VAL A 257 57.72 22.76 -16.02
CA VAL A 257 58.87 21.84 -16.02
C VAL A 257 59.77 22.08 -17.23
N GLY A 258 61.08 21.97 -17.03
CA GLY A 258 62.10 22.10 -18.08
C GLY A 258 62.54 23.54 -18.35
N TYR A 259 62.13 24.47 -17.48
CA TYR A 259 62.46 25.89 -17.59
C TYR A 259 62.76 26.47 -16.22
N TYR A 260 63.55 27.54 -16.22
CA TYR A 260 63.76 28.39 -15.06
C TYR A 260 63.73 29.85 -15.48
N VAL A 261 63.34 30.73 -14.56
CA VAL A 261 63.38 32.18 -14.78
C VAL A 261 64.61 32.75 -14.11
N TYR A 262 65.51 33.32 -14.92
CA TYR A 262 66.79 33.82 -14.44
C TYR A 262 66.59 35.08 -13.58
N LYS A 263 67.17 35.06 -12.39
CA LYS A 263 67.04 36.17 -11.41
C LYS A 263 67.61 37.51 -11.90
N GLY A 264 68.50 37.51 -12.90
CA GLY A 264 69.24 38.71 -13.31
C GLY A 264 68.44 39.63 -14.23
N ASP A 265 67.58 39.08 -15.07
CA ASP A 265 66.85 39.79 -16.12
C ASP A 265 65.37 39.35 -16.22
N GLY A 266 64.96 38.32 -15.47
CA GLY A 266 63.61 37.77 -15.51
C GLY A 266 63.31 36.96 -16.78
N VAL A 267 64.32 36.63 -17.57
CA VAL A 267 64.15 35.86 -18.81
C VAL A 267 63.98 34.38 -18.48
N GLU A 268 63.00 33.75 -19.12
CA GLU A 268 62.80 32.31 -19.06
C GLU A 268 63.83 31.59 -19.94
N GLN A 269 64.51 30.59 -19.39
CA GLN A 269 65.52 29.79 -20.07
C GLN A 269 65.17 28.31 -19.97
N ALA A 270 65.41 27.56 -21.04
CA ALA A 270 65.19 26.12 -21.07
C ALA A 270 66.32 25.40 -20.32
N ASP A 271 65.95 24.59 -19.32
CA ASP A 271 66.83 23.67 -18.61
C ASP A 271 65.98 22.52 -18.05
N ALA A 272 66.18 21.31 -18.58
CA ALA A 272 65.43 20.11 -18.21
C ALA A 272 65.51 19.75 -16.72
N THR A 273 66.53 20.26 -16.01
CA THR A 273 66.74 19.99 -14.58
C THR A 273 65.98 20.93 -13.66
N TYR A 274 65.34 21.97 -14.21
CA TYR A 274 64.59 22.98 -13.46
C TYR A 274 63.09 22.95 -13.71
N GLN A 275 62.39 23.54 -12.76
CA GLN A 275 61.00 23.93 -12.89
C GLN A 275 60.74 25.21 -12.10
N TYR A 276 59.69 25.95 -12.46
CA TYR A 276 59.33 27.13 -11.69
C TYR A 276 57.82 27.27 -11.45
N ASN A 277 57.49 27.88 -10.32
CA ASN A 277 56.14 28.30 -9.96
C ASN A 277 56.00 29.82 -10.13
N LYS A 278 54.83 30.29 -10.58
CA LYS A 278 54.46 31.71 -10.56
C LYS A 278 53.57 31.97 -9.34
N ILE A 279 53.99 32.89 -8.48
CA ILE A 279 53.31 33.24 -7.23
C ILE A 279 52.81 34.69 -7.31
N PHE A 280 51.50 34.89 -7.23
CA PHE A 280 50.92 36.23 -7.17
C PHE A 280 51.14 36.86 -5.78
N SER A 281 51.52 38.12 -5.78
CA SER A 281 51.87 38.85 -4.56
C SER A 281 51.71 40.36 -4.72
N THR A 282 51.60 41.08 -3.61
CA THR A 282 51.64 42.53 -3.57
C THR A 282 53.04 42.99 -3.17
N GLU A 283 53.37 44.27 -3.38
CA GLU A 283 54.58 44.88 -2.83
C GLU A 283 54.63 44.81 -1.30
N ASN A 284 55.82 44.95 -0.73
CA ASN A 284 56.08 45.00 0.72
C ASN A 284 55.54 43.78 1.50
N THR A 285 55.45 42.63 0.86
CA THR A 285 54.94 41.39 1.45
C THR A 285 56.11 40.47 1.80
N THR A 286 56.16 40.03 3.06
CA THR A 286 57.21 39.13 3.56
C THR A 286 56.90 37.67 3.23
N TYR A 287 57.93 36.95 2.78
CA TYR A 287 57.92 35.51 2.53
C TYR A 287 59.11 34.84 3.20
N TYR A 288 58.92 33.59 3.58
CA TYR A 288 59.91 32.69 4.14
C TYR A 288 60.09 31.52 3.20
N LEU A 289 61.33 31.11 2.95
CA LEU A 289 61.68 30.04 2.03
C LEU A 289 62.62 29.06 2.75
N VAL A 290 62.41 27.76 2.55
CA VAL A 290 63.40 26.76 2.97
C VAL A 290 64.66 26.95 2.13
N PRO A 291 65.82 27.27 2.75
CA PRO A 291 67.04 27.53 2.00
C PRO A 291 67.56 26.22 1.39
N VAL A 292 67.44 26.09 0.08
CA VAL A 292 68.15 25.09 -0.72
C VAL A 292 68.90 25.81 -1.84
N SER A 293 69.98 25.21 -2.34
CA SER A 293 70.87 25.88 -3.28
C SER A 293 70.27 26.02 -4.68
N ASN A 294 70.57 27.14 -5.34
CA ASN A 294 70.16 27.50 -6.70
C ASN A 294 68.63 27.69 -6.91
N ILE A 295 67.95 28.30 -5.94
CA ILE A 295 66.62 28.88 -6.13
C ILE A 295 66.75 30.28 -6.72
N HIS A 296 66.18 30.48 -7.91
CA HIS A 296 66.09 31.79 -8.55
C HIS A 296 64.70 32.40 -8.32
N ILE A 297 64.67 33.60 -7.74
CA ILE A 297 63.45 34.40 -7.59
C ILE A 297 63.52 35.62 -8.51
N ALA A 298 62.48 35.87 -9.30
CA ALA A 298 62.37 37.07 -10.14
C ALA A 298 61.01 37.73 -9.92
N PHE A 299 60.99 39.04 -9.66
CA PHE A 299 59.81 39.84 -9.36
C PHE A 299 59.33 40.61 -10.59
N PHE A 300 58.02 40.72 -10.77
CA PHE A 300 57.40 41.32 -11.95
C PHE A 300 56.22 42.22 -11.58
N ASN A 301 56.00 43.26 -12.38
CA ASN A 301 54.86 44.16 -12.24
C ASN A 301 53.60 43.62 -12.96
N ALA A 302 52.51 44.40 -12.97
CA ALA A 302 51.23 44.02 -13.60
C ALA A 302 51.33 43.71 -15.09
N SER A 303 52.24 44.40 -15.80
CA SER A 303 52.49 44.21 -17.23
C SER A 303 53.44 43.04 -17.55
N GLY A 304 53.98 42.38 -16.53
CA GLY A 304 54.98 41.33 -16.68
C GLY A 304 56.40 41.83 -16.91
N THR A 305 56.68 43.11 -16.65
CA THR A 305 58.03 43.68 -16.72
C THR A 305 58.82 43.27 -15.47
N PHE A 306 60.06 42.83 -15.66
CA PHE A 306 60.99 42.46 -14.58
C PHE A 306 61.35 43.67 -13.71
N ILE A 307 61.35 43.46 -12.38
CA ILE A 307 61.68 44.48 -11.39
C ILE A 307 63.06 44.21 -10.79
N SER A 308 63.27 43.02 -10.24
CA SER A 308 64.53 42.58 -9.63
C SER A 308 64.49 41.07 -9.37
N GLY A 309 65.60 40.50 -8.88
CA GLY A 309 65.62 39.09 -8.50
C GLY A 309 66.62 38.75 -7.39
N LEU A 310 66.45 37.58 -6.80
CA LEU A 310 67.22 37.05 -5.68
C LEU A 310 67.68 35.62 -5.98
N VAL A 311 68.71 35.17 -5.26
CA VAL A 311 69.15 33.77 -5.24
C VAL A 311 69.23 33.31 -3.80
N ASP A 312 68.70 32.12 -3.53
CA ASP A 312 68.76 31.41 -2.24
C ASP A 312 68.38 32.23 -0.98
N PRO A 313 67.32 33.08 -0.98
CA PRO A 313 66.95 33.80 0.23
C PRO A 313 66.31 32.85 1.26
N SER A 314 66.63 32.99 2.54
CA SER A 314 65.89 32.32 3.64
C SER A 314 64.58 33.05 3.97
N SER A 315 64.53 34.35 3.72
CA SER A 315 63.32 35.17 3.69
C SER A 315 63.54 36.39 2.79
N PHE A 316 62.47 37.00 2.31
CA PHE A 316 62.52 38.21 1.51
C PHE A 316 61.24 39.03 1.62
N VAL A 317 61.33 40.31 1.26
CA VAL A 317 60.19 41.20 1.12
C VAL A 317 60.06 41.55 -0.36
N THR A 318 58.84 41.45 -0.91
CA THR A 318 58.61 41.81 -2.32
C THR A 318 58.89 43.30 -2.57
N PRO A 319 59.63 43.67 -3.62
CA PRO A 319 59.90 45.06 -3.98
C PRO A 319 58.62 45.84 -4.32
N ALA A 320 58.70 47.18 -4.25
CA ALA A 320 57.67 48.08 -4.76
C ALA A 320 57.29 47.77 -6.22
N GLY A 321 55.99 47.82 -6.54
CA GLY A 321 55.44 47.52 -7.85
C GLY A 321 55.21 46.03 -8.15
N THR A 322 55.58 45.10 -7.26
CA THR A 322 55.41 43.66 -7.47
C THR A 322 53.93 43.27 -7.58
N LYS A 323 53.58 42.48 -8.60
CA LYS A 323 52.29 41.79 -8.75
C LYS A 323 52.41 40.27 -8.74
N TYR A 324 53.55 39.75 -9.16
CA TYR A 324 53.89 38.35 -9.00
C TYR A 324 55.41 38.17 -9.00
N PHE A 325 55.86 37.01 -8.54
CA PHE A 325 57.23 36.57 -8.70
C PHE A 325 57.28 35.11 -9.13
N THR A 326 58.40 34.69 -9.68
CA THR A 326 58.66 33.29 -9.99
C THR A 326 59.61 32.70 -8.96
N VAL A 327 59.43 31.42 -8.65
CA VAL A 327 60.37 30.64 -7.83
C VAL A 327 60.81 29.47 -8.67
N SER A 328 62.05 29.51 -9.15
CA SER A 328 62.66 28.46 -9.96
C SER A 328 63.60 27.62 -9.12
N TYR A 329 63.48 26.30 -9.21
CA TYR A 329 64.24 25.35 -8.40
C TYR A 329 64.49 24.06 -9.18
N LYS A 330 65.52 23.30 -8.80
CA LYS A 330 65.82 22.03 -9.45
C LYS A 330 64.75 20.98 -9.16
N THR A 331 64.46 20.13 -10.14
CA THR A 331 63.55 18.99 -9.96
C THR A 331 64.06 18.03 -8.88
N SER A 332 65.39 17.93 -8.67
CA SER A 332 66.00 17.08 -7.65
C SER A 332 65.73 17.51 -6.20
N VAL A 333 65.31 18.77 -5.97
CA VAL A 333 64.95 19.28 -4.63
C VAL A 333 63.43 19.35 -4.43
N LEU A 334 62.66 18.71 -5.32
CA LEU A 334 61.22 18.58 -5.18
C LEU A 334 60.89 17.84 -3.87
N GLY A 335 59.98 18.42 -3.07
CA GLY A 335 59.67 17.89 -1.73
C GLY A 335 60.56 18.44 -0.61
N GLN A 336 61.52 19.30 -0.91
CA GLN A 336 62.36 20.00 0.08
C GLN A 336 62.15 21.52 0.05
N VAL A 337 61.68 22.07 -1.08
CA VAL A 337 61.38 23.51 -1.21
C VAL A 337 60.00 23.82 -0.64
N MET A 338 59.94 24.78 0.26
CA MET A 338 58.70 25.33 0.79
C MET A 338 58.78 26.85 0.85
N LEU A 339 57.74 27.51 0.35
CA LEU A 339 57.56 28.97 0.42
C LEU A 339 56.32 29.27 1.27
N SER A 340 56.41 30.15 2.25
CA SER A 340 55.32 30.48 3.17
C SER A 340 55.25 31.98 3.46
N LYS A 341 54.07 32.50 3.80
CA LYS A 341 53.89 33.88 4.34
C LYS A 341 54.17 33.99 5.84
N SER A 342 54.35 32.86 6.52
CA SER A 342 54.71 32.76 7.95
C SER A 342 56.03 32.02 8.13
N PRO A 343 56.78 32.28 9.23
CA PRO A 343 58.01 31.56 9.53
C PRO A 343 57.85 30.04 9.45
N ILE A 344 58.82 29.37 8.84
CA ILE A 344 58.80 27.92 8.61
C ILE A 344 59.50 27.22 9.79
N THR A 345 58.76 26.42 10.56
CA THR A 345 59.29 25.62 11.69
C THR A 345 59.54 24.16 11.30
N SER A 346 58.84 23.67 10.28
CA SER A 346 58.95 22.33 9.71
C SER A 346 58.49 22.35 8.26
N TYR A 347 59.00 21.44 7.43
CA TYR A 347 58.52 21.28 6.06
C TYR A 347 57.06 20.78 6.04
N GLU A 348 56.22 21.43 5.24
CA GLU A 348 54.84 21.02 4.94
C GLU A 348 54.67 20.90 3.42
N GLN A 349 53.95 19.86 2.98
CA GLN A 349 53.64 19.69 1.56
C GLN A 349 52.62 20.74 1.09
N PHE A 350 52.53 20.93 -0.22
CA PHE A 350 51.44 21.71 -0.81
C PHE A 350 50.12 20.98 -0.58
N GLU A 351 49.27 21.53 0.28
CA GLU A 351 47.92 21.03 0.48
C GLU A 351 46.92 21.97 -0.20
N SER A 352 46.04 21.41 -1.02
CA SER A 352 44.86 22.11 -1.55
C SER A 352 43.63 21.45 -0.94
N GLY A 353 43.36 21.79 0.32
CA GLY A 353 42.22 21.26 1.06
C GLY A 353 40.95 22.08 0.84
N ILE A 354 39.81 21.38 0.83
CA ILE A 354 38.50 21.99 0.97
C ILE A 354 38.41 22.56 2.38
N ASN A 355 38.05 23.85 2.54
CA ASN A 355 37.75 24.40 3.85
C ASN A 355 36.42 23.82 4.35
N GLY A 356 36.48 22.72 5.11
CA GLY A 356 35.31 22.10 5.73
C GLY A 356 34.54 23.04 6.68
N GLY A 357 35.15 24.15 7.09
CA GLY A 357 34.51 25.20 7.88
C GLY A 357 33.59 26.13 7.09
N GLU A 358 33.64 26.14 5.75
CA GLU A 358 32.72 26.93 4.91
C GLU A 358 31.69 26.11 4.16
N ILE A 359 31.89 24.78 4.03
CA ILE A 359 30.80 23.88 3.60
C ILE A 359 29.64 23.87 4.61
N LEU A 360 29.87 24.31 5.85
CA LEU A 360 28.87 24.34 6.92
C LEU A 360 28.50 25.75 7.40
N LYS A 361 28.87 26.81 6.67
CA LYS A 361 28.37 28.16 6.97
C LYS A 361 27.01 28.47 6.35
N GLY A 362 26.48 27.57 5.54
CA GLY A 362 25.05 27.54 5.23
C GLY A 362 24.33 26.80 6.36
N THR A 363 23.43 27.49 7.06
CA THR A 363 22.45 26.82 7.92
C THR A 363 21.66 25.84 7.05
N ILE A 364 21.97 24.54 7.11
CA ILE A 364 21.12 23.51 6.53
C ILE A 364 19.93 23.41 7.48
N SER A 365 18.74 23.81 7.04
CA SER A 365 17.51 23.55 7.81
C SER A 365 17.42 22.06 8.08
N GLY A 366 17.02 21.66 9.30
CA GLY A 366 16.93 20.25 9.69
C GLY A 366 16.02 19.41 8.77
N ASP A 367 15.26 20.06 7.92
CA ASP A 367 14.33 19.48 6.93
C ASP A 367 15.06 19.05 5.64
N LYS A 368 16.28 19.56 5.42
CA LYS A 368 17.16 19.18 4.29
C LYS A 368 18.18 18.10 4.65
N LEU A 369 18.19 17.61 5.89
CA LEU A 369 18.99 16.47 6.31
C LEU A 369 18.23 15.16 6.06
N LEU A 370 18.91 14.17 5.51
CA LEU A 370 18.36 12.82 5.42
C LEU A 370 17.97 12.33 6.82
N PRO A 371 16.83 11.63 7.00
CA PRO A 371 16.31 11.24 8.30
C PRO A 371 17.33 10.52 9.20
N GLU A 372 18.17 9.69 8.59
CA GLU A 372 19.23 8.92 9.25
C GLU A 372 20.46 9.74 9.68
N LEU A 373 20.72 10.88 9.04
CA LEU A 373 21.71 11.87 9.49
C LEU A 373 21.12 12.82 10.53
N LYS A 374 19.82 13.14 10.43
CA LYS A 374 19.08 13.90 11.43
C LYS A 374 19.09 13.18 12.79
N ILE A 375 18.84 11.87 12.79
CA ILE A 375 18.95 10.99 13.96
C ILE A 375 20.40 10.94 14.51
N LYS A 376 21.42 10.89 13.65
CA LYS A 376 22.83 10.89 14.11
C LYS A 376 23.29 12.22 14.70
N VAL A 377 22.75 13.35 14.22
CA VAL A 377 23.02 14.70 14.74
C VAL A 377 22.22 14.97 16.02
N GLU A 378 20.96 14.53 16.10
CA GLU A 378 20.14 14.57 17.31
C GLU A 378 20.69 13.67 18.42
N ASN A 379 21.37 12.57 18.06
CA ASN A 379 22.06 11.68 19.00
C ASN A 379 23.48 12.15 19.36
N ALA A 380 23.96 13.29 18.85
CA ALA A 380 25.29 13.85 19.19
C ALA A 380 25.30 14.66 20.50
N VAL A 381 24.24 14.60 21.30
CA VAL A 381 24.15 15.27 22.61
C VAL A 381 24.84 14.40 23.65
N SER A 382 26.03 14.83 24.10
CA SER A 382 26.68 14.22 25.27
C SER A 382 25.98 14.69 26.54
N TYR A 383 25.49 13.75 27.35
CA TYR A 383 24.93 14.02 28.67
C TYR A 383 26.05 14.32 29.67
N VAL A 384 25.83 15.29 30.56
CA VAL A 384 26.68 15.53 31.73
C VAL A 384 25.92 15.11 32.99
N GLU A 385 26.62 14.45 33.91
CA GLU A 385 26.11 14.21 35.26
C GLU A 385 25.79 15.56 35.94
N GLY A 386 24.60 15.68 36.52
CA GLY A 386 24.19 16.86 37.29
C GLY A 386 25.01 17.04 38.57
N VAL A 387 24.66 18.04 39.38
CA VAL A 387 25.45 18.45 40.55
C VAL A 387 25.59 17.32 41.58
N ASN A 388 24.54 16.53 41.81
CA ASN A 388 24.62 15.34 42.64
C ASN A 388 25.05 14.12 41.82
N LEU A 389 26.16 13.50 42.19
CA LEU A 389 26.70 12.33 41.52
C LEU A 389 26.08 11.02 42.02
N ILE A 390 25.33 11.05 43.12
CA ILE A 390 24.64 9.86 43.64
C ILE A 390 23.36 9.62 42.85
N ASN A 391 23.34 8.58 42.03
CA ASN A 391 22.15 8.13 41.34
C ASN A 391 21.48 7.01 42.16
N LYS A 392 20.35 7.35 42.79
CA LYS A 392 19.60 6.41 43.64
C LYS A 392 18.95 5.27 42.88
N ASP A 393 18.66 5.45 41.59
CA ASP A 393 17.94 4.48 40.78
C ASP A 393 18.84 3.34 40.29
N ILE A 394 20.16 3.52 40.35
CA ILE A 394 21.17 2.52 39.98
C ILE A 394 22.00 2.02 41.17
N ALA A 395 21.61 2.40 42.40
CA ALA A 395 22.33 2.01 43.60
C ALA A 395 22.22 0.50 43.84
N GLU A 396 23.32 -0.15 44.20
CA GLU A 396 23.30 -1.56 44.55
C GLU A 396 22.86 -1.73 46.01
N VAL A 397 21.65 -2.22 46.22
CA VAL A 397 21.00 -2.36 47.53
C VAL A 397 21.41 -3.64 48.26
N GLY A 398 21.53 -3.56 49.58
CA GLY A 398 21.79 -4.71 50.45
C GLY A 398 23.27 -5.00 50.68
N PHE A 399 24.15 -4.08 50.28
CA PHE A 399 25.59 -4.20 50.43
C PHE A 399 26.20 -2.87 50.86
N TYR A 400 27.35 -2.95 51.51
CA TYR A 400 28.26 -1.81 51.63
C TYR A 400 29.67 -2.25 51.21
N ARG A 401 30.47 -1.28 50.75
CA ARG A 401 31.88 -1.47 50.44
C ARG A 401 32.69 -1.00 51.63
N ALA A 402 33.45 -1.91 52.23
CA ALA A 402 34.25 -1.63 53.42
C ALA A 402 35.38 -0.65 53.06
N TYR A 403 35.38 0.53 53.67
CA TYR A 403 36.33 1.60 53.37
C TYR A 403 37.79 1.24 53.67
N ASN A 404 38.07 0.25 54.51
CA ASN A 404 39.41 -0.14 54.93
C ASN A 404 40.04 -1.24 54.06
N THR A 405 39.21 -2.04 53.39
CA THR A 405 39.63 -3.25 52.66
C THR A 405 39.15 -3.26 51.20
N GLY A 406 38.19 -2.40 50.85
CA GLY A 406 37.53 -2.40 49.54
C GLY A 406 36.57 -3.57 49.33
N ASN A 407 36.44 -4.48 50.30
CA ASN A 407 35.59 -5.65 50.19
C ASN A 407 34.11 -5.26 50.18
N LYS A 408 33.35 -5.91 49.31
CA LYS A 408 31.89 -5.80 49.32
C LYS A 408 31.31 -6.78 50.34
N VAL A 409 30.56 -6.25 51.30
CA VAL A 409 30.01 -7.01 52.42
C VAL A 409 28.50 -6.87 52.40
N GLY A 410 27.78 -7.99 52.59
CA GLY A 410 26.33 -7.99 52.69
C GLY A 410 25.86 -7.23 53.93
N GLN A 411 24.98 -6.25 53.72
CA GLN A 411 24.35 -5.45 54.77
C GLN A 411 23.04 -4.87 54.24
N ALA A 412 21.92 -5.45 54.68
CA ALA A 412 20.58 -5.17 54.15
C ALA A 412 20.16 -3.70 54.24
N LEU A 413 20.74 -2.92 55.16
CA LEU A 413 20.39 -1.52 55.40
C LEU A 413 21.21 -0.52 54.58
N PHE A 414 22.16 -0.98 53.77
CA PHE A 414 23.07 -0.14 53.00
C PHE A 414 22.89 -0.34 51.51
N GLN A 415 23.37 0.65 50.75
CA GLN A 415 23.48 0.56 49.30
C GLN A 415 24.75 1.25 48.80
N ILE A 416 25.16 0.93 47.57
CA ILE A 416 26.42 1.37 46.97
C ILE A 416 26.16 2.13 45.67
N ASN A 417 26.78 3.30 45.51
CA ASN A 417 26.93 3.99 44.23
C ASN A 417 28.39 3.92 43.76
N TYR A 418 28.61 3.82 42.44
CA TYR A 418 29.94 3.80 41.84
C TYR A 418 30.15 5.04 40.98
N ILE A 419 31.16 5.84 41.32
CA ILE A 419 31.42 7.15 40.71
C ILE A 419 32.78 7.10 40.01
N THR A 420 32.84 7.56 38.76
CA THR A 420 34.11 7.75 38.06
C THR A 420 34.83 8.99 38.59
N VAL A 421 36.10 8.84 38.97
CA VAL A 421 36.90 9.90 39.59
C VAL A 421 38.22 10.12 38.88
N VAL A 422 38.78 11.31 39.05
CA VAL A 422 40.11 11.67 38.53
C VAL A 422 41.04 11.83 39.72
N ALA A 423 42.23 11.21 39.66
CA ALA A 423 43.27 11.33 40.69
C ALA A 423 43.58 12.80 41.03
N GLY A 424 43.64 13.12 42.33
CA GLY A 424 43.84 14.48 42.82
C GLY A 424 42.58 15.37 42.81
N GLY A 425 41.44 14.87 42.33
CA GLY A 425 40.17 15.58 42.37
C GLY A 425 39.60 15.72 43.78
N ASN A 426 38.79 16.77 44.00
CA ASN A 426 38.10 17.03 45.26
C ASN A 426 36.60 16.76 45.12
N TYR A 427 36.02 16.05 46.08
CA TYR A 427 34.59 15.76 46.15
C TYR A 427 34.05 16.14 47.53
N TYR A 428 32.78 16.52 47.60
CA TYR A 428 32.15 17.01 48.82
C TYR A 428 30.91 16.18 49.10
N LEU A 429 30.89 15.59 50.29
CA LEU A 429 29.74 14.85 50.80
C LEU A 429 28.94 15.74 51.76
N ASN A 430 27.64 15.87 51.53
CA ASN A 430 26.73 16.58 52.42
C ASN A 430 25.49 15.76 52.76
N PHE A 431 24.86 16.13 53.87
CA PHE A 431 23.59 15.58 54.39
C PHE A 431 23.58 14.07 54.67
N ALA A 432 24.76 13.46 54.83
CA ALA A 432 24.91 12.05 55.15
C ALA A 432 25.94 11.83 56.25
N SER A 433 25.78 10.74 56.99
CA SER A 433 26.72 10.31 58.04
C SER A 433 26.95 8.81 57.94
N ASN A 434 28.13 8.36 58.38
CA ASN A 434 28.56 6.97 58.28
C ASN A 434 28.60 6.47 56.82
N VAL A 435 29.18 7.26 55.93
CA VAL A 435 29.32 6.92 54.50
C VAL A 435 30.68 6.28 54.27
N HIS A 436 30.69 5.04 53.77
CA HIS A 436 31.92 4.32 53.49
C HIS A 436 32.37 4.63 52.06
N ILE A 437 33.58 5.18 51.94
CA ILE A 437 34.18 5.53 50.64
C ILE A 437 35.38 4.61 50.40
N ALA A 438 35.45 4.01 49.23
CA ALA A 438 36.62 3.23 48.81
C ALA A 438 36.99 3.56 47.37
N PHE A 439 38.29 3.65 47.09
CA PHE A 439 38.85 4.02 45.80
C PHE A 439 39.53 2.83 45.12
N PHE A 440 39.39 2.75 43.80
CA PHE A 440 39.90 1.66 42.98
C PHE A 440 40.66 2.18 41.76
N ASN A 441 41.71 1.47 41.37
CA ASN A 441 42.42 1.72 40.12
C ASN A 441 41.64 1.18 38.90
N ALA A 442 42.16 1.40 37.70
CA ALA A 442 41.52 0.94 36.45
C ALA A 442 41.36 -0.59 36.34
N SER A 443 42.15 -1.36 37.10
CA SER A 443 42.05 -2.81 37.19
C SER A 443 41.05 -3.28 38.26
N GLY A 444 40.34 -2.36 38.93
CA GLY A 444 39.41 -2.67 40.02
C GLY A 444 40.09 -3.07 41.34
N THR A 445 41.40 -2.84 41.48
CA THR A 445 42.12 -3.10 42.73
C THR A 445 41.92 -1.96 43.72
N TYR A 446 41.61 -2.30 44.98
CA TYR A 446 41.45 -1.34 46.06
C TYR A 446 42.76 -0.58 46.33
N ILE A 447 42.66 0.74 46.44
CA ILE A 447 43.79 1.64 46.72
C ILE A 447 43.74 2.09 48.18
N SER A 448 42.64 2.72 48.57
CA SER A 448 42.43 3.27 49.90
C SER A 448 40.95 3.61 50.09
N GLY A 449 40.57 4.00 51.29
CA GLY A 449 39.23 4.48 51.57
C GLY A 449 39.15 5.17 52.93
N LEU A 450 38.00 5.74 53.21
CA LEU A 450 37.72 6.48 54.43
C LEU A 450 36.25 6.32 54.82
N ILE A 451 35.96 6.51 56.11
CA ILE A 451 34.60 6.84 56.53
C ILE A 451 34.46 8.36 56.41
N ALA A 452 33.44 8.80 55.69
CA ALA A 452 33.06 10.20 55.60
C ALA A 452 31.84 10.46 56.51
N ASP A 453 31.96 11.47 57.36
CA ASP A 453 30.87 12.09 58.10
C ASP A 453 30.79 13.60 57.75
N THR A 454 29.63 14.21 57.97
CA THR A 454 29.34 15.53 57.42
C THR A 454 30.00 16.66 58.21
N LYS A 455 30.98 17.34 57.59
CA LYS A 455 30.95 18.77 57.21
C LYS A 455 32.36 19.32 57.00
N THR A 456 32.53 20.04 55.88
CA THR A 456 33.59 21.02 55.57
C THR A 456 34.98 20.58 55.09
N ASN A 457 35.26 19.30 54.80
CA ASN A 457 36.51 18.92 54.12
C ASN A 457 36.28 18.13 52.83
N PRO A 458 37.04 18.43 51.75
CA PRO A 458 36.95 17.66 50.52
C PRO A 458 37.49 16.25 50.73
N ILE A 459 36.78 15.28 50.16
CA ILE A 459 37.26 13.94 49.88
C ILE A 459 38.26 14.07 48.72
N VAL A 460 39.55 13.92 49.02
CA VAL A 460 40.62 13.98 48.03
C VAL A 460 40.81 12.60 47.39
N VAL A 461 40.71 12.53 46.06
CA VAL A 461 40.90 11.28 45.32
C VAL A 461 42.40 10.92 45.29
N PRO A 462 42.79 9.71 45.74
CA PRO A 462 44.19 9.29 45.79
C PRO A 462 44.77 9.08 44.37
N THR A 463 46.10 9.14 44.26
CA THR A 463 46.81 8.90 43.01
C THR A 463 46.43 7.53 42.42
N ASN A 464 46.27 7.46 41.09
CA ASN A 464 45.87 6.26 40.32
C ASN A 464 44.43 5.75 40.53
N ALA A 465 43.60 6.42 41.33
CA ALA A 465 42.18 6.06 41.42
C ALA A 465 41.41 6.56 40.19
N VAL A 466 40.56 5.69 39.64
CA VAL A 466 39.62 6.01 38.55
C VAL A 466 38.16 5.77 38.94
N GLN A 467 37.92 5.07 40.06
CA GLN A 467 36.59 4.78 40.57
C GLN A 467 36.55 5.00 42.09
N MET A 468 35.43 5.53 42.56
CA MET A 468 35.07 5.68 43.96
C MET A 468 33.74 4.96 44.21
N SER A 469 33.70 4.03 45.15
CA SER A 469 32.44 3.49 45.66
C SER A 469 31.99 4.28 46.87
N VAL A 470 30.72 4.66 46.90
CA VAL A 470 30.08 5.41 47.99
C VAL A 470 28.99 4.53 48.57
N SER A 471 29.19 4.02 49.78
CA SER A 471 28.18 3.21 50.47
C SER A 471 27.55 3.97 51.63
N TYR A 472 26.23 4.00 51.66
CA TYR A 472 25.45 4.79 52.62
C TYR A 472 24.17 4.05 52.99
N ALA A 473 23.56 4.43 54.12
CA ALA A 473 22.32 3.83 54.58
C ALA A 473 21.16 4.14 53.62
N ILE A 474 20.29 3.16 53.37
CA ILE A 474 19.11 3.30 52.49
C ILE A 474 18.19 4.42 52.98
N SER A 475 18.09 4.63 54.30
CA SER A 475 17.31 5.72 54.89
C SER A 475 17.80 7.13 54.51
N GLN A 476 19.04 7.26 54.05
CA GLN A 476 19.64 8.54 53.63
C GLN A 476 19.55 8.78 52.11
N LYS A 477 18.89 7.87 51.35
CA LYS A 477 18.90 7.87 49.88
C LYS A 477 18.30 9.10 49.21
N ASP A 478 17.34 9.73 49.86
CA ASP A 478 16.67 10.94 49.35
C ASP A 478 17.21 12.21 50.03
N ALA A 479 18.34 12.12 50.73
CA ALA A 479 18.96 13.23 51.44
C ALA A 479 20.46 13.40 51.15
N ILE A 480 21.17 12.36 50.72
CA ILE A 480 22.61 12.41 50.44
C ILE A 480 22.96 13.18 49.16
N VAL A 481 24.01 13.99 49.22
CA VAL A 481 24.61 14.65 48.05
C VAL A 481 26.10 14.39 48.01
N LEU A 482 26.61 13.95 46.86
CA LEU A 482 28.03 13.94 46.54
C LEU A 482 28.28 14.81 45.31
N ALA A 483 29.15 15.81 45.42
CA ALA A 483 29.39 16.77 44.33
C ALA A 483 30.88 17.10 44.18
N LYS A 484 31.29 17.65 43.03
CA LYS A 484 32.66 18.17 42.81
C LYS A 484 32.91 19.54 43.45
N THR A 485 31.85 20.21 43.89
CA THR A 485 31.88 21.51 44.57
C THR A 485 31.05 21.43 45.85
N LEU A 486 31.34 22.30 46.82
CA LEU A 486 30.56 22.35 48.06
C LEU A 486 29.12 22.81 47.78
N VAL A 487 28.13 22.03 48.21
CA VAL A 487 26.70 22.33 48.05
C VAL A 487 26.07 22.57 49.43
N GLN A 488 25.37 23.69 49.63
CA GLN A 488 24.82 24.06 50.95
C GLN A 488 23.36 23.61 51.18
N GLU A 489 22.70 23.10 50.14
CA GLU A 489 21.31 22.59 50.16
C GLU A 489 21.22 21.24 49.43
N TYR A 490 20.17 20.46 49.71
CA TYR A 490 19.95 19.19 49.00
C TYR A 490 19.62 19.43 47.53
N VAL A 491 20.23 18.66 46.62
CA VAL A 491 19.96 18.67 45.18
C VAL A 491 19.81 17.24 44.64
N SER A 492 18.80 17.00 43.80
CA SER A 492 18.57 15.71 43.14
C SER A 492 19.64 15.40 42.08
N HIS A 493 19.88 14.12 41.83
CA HIS A 493 20.62 13.69 40.65
C HIS A 493 19.79 13.95 39.39
N GLU A 494 20.36 14.67 38.43
CA GLU A 494 19.76 14.99 37.14
C GLU A 494 20.80 14.72 36.04
N LEU A 495 20.38 14.26 34.87
CA LEU A 495 21.25 14.22 33.68
C LEU A 495 21.02 15.52 32.91
N GLY A 496 21.98 16.44 32.99
CA GLY A 496 21.92 17.74 32.34
C GLY A 496 22.54 17.72 30.95
N ILE A 497 22.02 18.56 30.06
CA ILE A 497 22.62 18.84 28.75
C ILE A 497 23.74 19.87 28.96
N ASP A 498 24.93 19.66 28.37
CA ASP A 498 26.01 20.66 28.39
C ASP A 498 25.60 21.93 27.60
N GLY A 499 25.06 22.91 28.31
CA GLY A 499 24.64 24.19 27.74
C GLY A 499 25.78 25.06 27.21
N THR A 500 27.05 24.77 27.54
CA THR A 500 28.18 25.62 27.07
C THR A 500 28.47 25.46 25.59
N LYS A 501 28.07 24.32 24.98
CA LYS A 501 28.11 24.13 23.51
C LYS A 501 26.83 24.61 22.81
N ILE A 502 25.78 24.93 23.56
CA ILE A 502 24.51 25.49 23.04
C ILE A 502 24.59 27.03 22.95
N ASN A 503 25.44 27.66 23.74
CA ASN A 503 25.58 29.13 23.79
C ASN A 503 26.23 29.81 22.55
N SER A 504 26.46 29.09 21.44
CA SER A 504 26.87 29.71 20.17
C SER A 504 25.78 29.76 19.09
N LYS A 505 24.58 29.22 19.35
CA LYS A 505 23.40 29.41 18.49
C LYS A 505 22.17 29.66 19.34
N THR A 506 22.03 30.90 19.80
CA THR A 506 20.76 31.42 20.30
C THR A 506 19.74 31.37 19.17
N ILE A 507 18.91 30.33 19.13
CA ILE A 507 17.60 30.43 18.46
C ILE A 507 16.78 31.34 19.37
N GLN A 508 16.64 32.60 18.97
CA GLN A 508 15.63 33.48 19.53
C GLN A 508 14.26 32.88 19.18
N TYR A 509 13.53 32.45 20.20
CA TYR A 509 12.13 32.04 20.10
C TYR A 509 11.29 33.29 19.85
N SER A 510 11.10 33.69 18.60
CA SER A 510 10.22 34.83 18.27
C SER A 510 9.46 34.72 16.95
N SER A 511 9.45 33.57 16.28
CA SER A 511 8.60 33.41 15.09
C SER A 511 8.28 31.93 14.81
N LEU A 512 7.40 31.34 15.63
CA LEU A 512 6.28 30.63 14.98
C LEU A 512 5.60 31.72 14.13
N SER A 513 5.36 31.49 12.84
CA SER A 513 4.66 32.48 12.03
C SER A 513 3.41 32.91 12.79
N ASP A 514 3.12 34.21 12.83
CA ASP A 514 1.96 34.72 13.57
C ASP A 514 0.67 33.98 13.15
N GLU A 515 0.64 33.47 11.92
CA GLU A 515 -0.37 32.56 11.33
C GLU A 515 -0.50 31.18 12.04
N LEU A 516 0.61 30.58 12.51
CA LEU A 516 0.59 29.32 13.25
C LEU A 516 0.22 29.53 14.73
N LEU A 517 0.58 30.66 15.33
CA LEU A 517 0.15 31.04 16.67
C LEU A 517 -1.34 31.43 16.71
N GLU A 518 -1.82 32.12 15.69
CA GLU A 518 -3.22 32.55 15.56
C GLU A 518 -4.16 31.37 15.22
N SER A 519 -3.67 30.37 14.49
CA SER A 519 -4.44 29.15 14.17
C SER A 519 -4.52 28.13 15.31
N ILE A 520 -3.61 28.15 16.30
CA ILE A 520 -3.58 27.12 17.34
C ILE A 520 -4.21 27.60 18.67
N LYS A 521 -4.19 28.90 19.02
CA LYS A 521 -4.71 29.41 20.33
C LYS A 521 -4.33 28.56 21.57
N ALA A 522 -3.30 27.72 21.48
CA ALA A 522 -2.92 26.81 22.55
C ALA A 522 -1.90 27.49 23.45
N THR A 523 -2.19 27.48 24.74
CA THR A 523 -1.37 28.15 25.75
C THR A 523 -0.13 27.31 26.13
N LYS A 524 -0.14 26.00 25.83
CA LYS A 524 0.91 25.05 26.23
C LYS A 524 0.95 23.80 25.35
N ILE A 525 2.14 23.39 24.91
CA ILE A 525 2.40 22.11 24.23
C ILE A 525 2.89 21.09 25.26
N ILE A 526 2.34 19.89 25.22
CA ILE A 526 2.66 18.79 26.14
C ILE A 526 2.99 17.57 25.28
N LYS A 527 4.23 17.11 25.38
CA LYS A 527 4.64 15.89 24.68
C LYS A 527 4.28 14.68 25.51
N VAL A 528 3.68 13.69 24.86
CA VAL A 528 3.22 12.45 25.47
C VAL A 528 3.82 11.28 24.70
N GLY A 529 4.51 10.38 25.41
CA GLY A 529 5.22 9.26 24.78
C GLY A 529 6.43 8.78 25.56
N PRO A 530 7.08 7.70 25.10
CA PRO A 530 8.34 7.24 25.67
C PRO A 530 9.38 8.37 25.72
N GLY A 531 9.99 8.58 26.89
CA GLY A 531 10.99 9.62 27.10
C GLY A 531 10.44 11.06 27.10
N GLN A 532 9.12 11.25 27.11
CA GLN A 532 8.49 12.57 27.21
C GLN A 532 8.10 12.90 28.65
N THR A 533 7.73 14.17 28.89
CA THR A 533 7.27 14.67 30.20
C THR A 533 6.10 13.85 30.75
N TYR A 534 5.19 13.41 29.89
CA TYR A 534 4.15 12.45 30.24
C TYR A 534 4.32 11.18 29.41
N THR A 535 4.36 10.04 30.07
CA THR A 535 4.37 8.73 29.40
C THR A 535 2.95 8.18 29.14
N SER A 536 1.94 8.86 29.66
CA SER A 536 0.53 8.49 29.62
C SER A 536 -0.31 9.71 29.22
N LEU A 537 -1.16 9.54 28.21
CA LEU A 537 -2.08 10.58 27.76
C LEU A 537 -3.16 10.84 28.82
N LEU A 538 -3.67 9.79 29.46
CA LEU A 538 -4.64 9.89 30.55
C LEU A 538 -4.11 10.80 31.66
N LYS A 539 -2.86 10.57 32.08
CA LYS A 539 -2.17 11.35 33.10
C LYS A 539 -1.97 12.80 32.65
N ALA A 540 -1.57 13.01 31.39
CA ALA A 540 -1.39 14.35 30.84
C ALA A 540 -2.71 15.16 30.82
N ILE A 541 -3.83 14.51 30.51
CA ILE A 541 -5.17 15.10 30.49
C ILE A 541 -5.67 15.36 31.92
N SER A 542 -5.48 14.41 32.84
CA SER A 542 -6.01 14.50 34.21
C SER A 542 -5.22 15.45 35.11
N GLU A 543 -3.89 15.49 34.99
CA GLU A 543 -3.04 16.29 35.89
C GLU A 543 -2.81 17.72 35.41
N ASN A 544 -3.00 18.01 34.12
CA ASN A 544 -2.77 19.36 33.62
C ASN A 544 -3.96 20.29 33.86
N THR A 545 -3.71 21.39 34.56
CA THR A 545 -4.68 22.43 34.90
C THR A 545 -4.73 23.60 33.91
N ALA A 546 -3.81 23.67 32.96
CA ALA A 546 -3.80 24.72 31.94
C ALA A 546 -5.01 24.60 30.98
N THR A 547 -5.45 25.73 30.45
CA THR A 547 -6.54 25.81 29.45
C THR A 547 -5.95 25.81 28.04
N LYS A 548 -6.62 25.11 27.11
CA LYS A 548 -6.24 25.01 25.69
C LYS A 548 -4.84 24.42 25.48
N ASN A 549 -4.70 23.15 25.83
CA ASN A 549 -3.46 22.42 25.70
C ASN A 549 -3.30 21.85 24.29
N THR A 550 -2.08 21.61 23.84
CA THR A 550 -1.81 20.73 22.69
C THR A 550 -1.04 19.53 23.16
N TYR A 551 -1.70 18.38 23.20
CA TYR A 551 -1.10 17.08 23.47
C TYR A 551 -0.47 16.55 22.18
N GLN A 552 0.85 16.48 22.15
CA GLN A 552 1.62 15.95 21.03
C GLN A 552 2.03 14.51 21.35
N LEU A 553 1.43 13.54 20.66
CA LEU A 553 1.79 12.14 20.79
C LEU A 553 3.04 11.84 19.97
N VAL A 554 4.07 11.30 20.63
CA VAL A 554 5.37 11.00 20.04
C VAL A 554 5.66 9.52 20.25
N ASN A 555 5.56 8.72 19.19
CA ASN A 555 5.70 7.26 19.22
C ASN A 555 4.87 6.63 20.34
N TYR A 556 3.65 7.14 20.55
CA TYR A 556 2.77 6.76 21.65
C TYR A 556 1.91 5.57 21.24
N VAL A 557 2.34 4.36 21.59
CA VAL A 557 1.57 3.14 21.37
C VAL A 557 1.13 2.61 22.74
N VAL A 558 -0.17 2.55 22.97
CA VAL A 558 -0.73 2.20 24.30
C VAL A 558 -1.93 1.27 24.20
N ASP A 559 -2.07 0.38 25.19
CA ASP A 559 -3.37 -0.23 25.52
C ASP A 559 -4.06 0.66 26.56
N MET A 560 -5.08 1.38 26.10
CA MET A 560 -5.84 2.33 26.91
C MET A 560 -6.54 1.65 28.10
N LYS A 561 -6.95 0.38 27.98
CA LYS A 561 -7.51 -0.35 29.12
C LYS A 561 -6.46 -0.44 30.23
N GLN A 562 -5.25 -0.87 29.88
CA GLN A 562 -4.19 -1.03 30.86
C GLN A 562 -3.82 0.31 31.49
N GLU A 563 -3.74 1.39 30.70
CA GLU A 563 -3.47 2.73 31.22
C GLU A 563 -4.53 3.19 32.23
N TYR A 564 -5.80 2.88 31.98
CA TYR A 564 -6.88 3.16 32.93
C TYR A 564 -6.76 2.36 34.23
N LEU A 565 -6.40 1.07 34.13
CA LEU A 565 -6.17 0.22 35.30
C LEU A 565 -4.97 0.72 36.11
N ASP A 566 -3.90 1.16 35.45
CA ASP A 566 -2.71 1.70 36.08
C ASP A 566 -2.99 3.02 36.81
N HIS A 567 -3.88 3.86 36.26
CA HIS A 567 -4.21 5.17 36.83
C HIS A 567 -5.30 5.11 37.91
N TYR A 568 -6.37 4.35 37.71
CA TYR A 568 -7.54 4.32 38.59
C TYR A 568 -7.66 3.05 39.44
N GLY A 569 -6.90 2.00 39.17
CA GLY A 569 -6.93 0.73 39.90
C GLY A 569 -7.50 -0.44 39.08
N ALA A 570 -7.13 -1.66 39.50
CA ALA A 570 -7.46 -2.91 38.80
C ALA A 570 -8.97 -3.22 38.73
N ASP A 571 -9.77 -2.65 39.62
CA ASP A 571 -11.22 -2.86 39.74
C ASP A 571 -12.05 -1.77 39.03
N PHE A 572 -11.41 -0.79 38.37
CA PHE A 572 -12.08 0.35 37.75
C PHE A 572 -13.22 -0.05 36.81
N PHE A 573 -12.96 -0.94 35.84
CA PHE A 573 -13.98 -1.35 34.88
C PHE A 573 -15.04 -2.28 35.48
N THR A 574 -14.68 -3.08 36.49
CA THR A 574 -15.64 -3.93 37.21
C THR A 574 -16.65 -3.09 37.98
N ASN A 575 -16.20 -1.99 38.59
CA ASN A 575 -17.02 -1.10 39.41
C ASN A 575 -17.61 0.08 38.62
N TYR A 576 -17.53 0.07 37.29
CA TYR A 576 -18.06 1.14 36.44
C TYR A 576 -19.60 1.03 36.37
N VAL A 577 -20.32 1.99 36.97
CA VAL A 577 -21.77 1.82 37.26
C VAL A 577 -22.75 2.74 36.51
N ASP A 578 -22.38 3.93 36.01
CA ASP A 578 -23.39 4.80 35.36
C ASP A 578 -22.89 5.88 34.37
N TYR A 579 -23.87 6.59 33.80
CA TYR A 579 -23.76 7.87 33.07
C TYR A 579 -24.21 9.09 33.91
N SER A 580 -24.73 8.88 35.11
CA SER A 580 -25.35 9.90 35.98
C SER A 580 -24.45 10.43 37.11
N GLY A 581 -23.24 9.90 37.29
CA GLY A 581 -22.28 10.35 38.28
C GLY A 581 -21.49 11.58 37.81
N ASN A 582 -21.25 12.51 38.73
CA ASN A 582 -20.59 13.81 38.54
C ASN A 582 -19.15 13.78 37.98
N ASP A 583 -18.60 12.61 37.62
CA ASP A 583 -17.21 12.47 37.19
C ASP A 583 -17.11 12.15 35.69
N PHE A 584 -17.61 13.10 34.89
CA PHE A 584 -17.57 13.06 33.43
C PHE A 584 -16.15 12.81 32.89
N ASN A 585 -15.11 13.19 33.65
CA ASN A 585 -13.69 13.07 33.30
C ASN A 585 -13.17 11.63 33.17
N LYS A 586 -13.96 10.62 33.54
CA LYS A 586 -13.55 9.20 33.56
C LYS A 586 -14.05 8.36 32.37
N ARG A 587 -14.54 9.00 31.30
CA ARG A 587 -15.24 8.33 30.17
C ARG A 587 -14.39 8.06 28.93
N GLY A 588 -13.08 8.21 29.08
CA GLY A 588 -12.09 8.10 28.02
C GLY A 588 -11.15 9.29 28.05
N TYR A 589 -10.36 9.45 27.00
CA TYR A 589 -9.55 10.66 26.86
C TYR A 589 -10.47 11.83 26.54
N ASN A 590 -10.78 12.62 27.57
CA ASN A 590 -11.69 13.74 27.47
C ASN A 590 -10.90 15.03 27.22
N LEU A 591 -10.95 15.52 26.00
CA LEU A 591 -10.32 16.79 25.64
C LEU A 591 -11.17 17.95 26.16
N LYS A 592 -10.56 18.85 26.94
CA LYS A 592 -11.23 20.06 27.45
C LYS A 592 -11.45 21.05 26.32
N ILE A 593 -12.28 22.07 26.55
CA ILE A 593 -12.59 23.09 25.53
C ILE A 593 -11.30 23.73 25.01
N GLY A 594 -11.07 23.63 23.71
CA GLY A 594 -9.89 24.19 23.05
C GLY A 594 -8.62 23.35 23.13
N ASP A 595 -8.67 22.14 23.72
CA ASP A 595 -7.54 21.22 23.68
C ASP A 595 -7.34 20.63 22.27
N ASN A 596 -6.09 20.44 21.89
CA ASN A 596 -5.68 19.81 20.65
C ASN A 596 -4.94 18.50 20.95
N LEU A 597 -5.10 17.51 20.09
CA LEU A 597 -4.42 16.22 20.13
C LEU A 597 -3.79 15.95 18.77
N ILE A 598 -2.46 15.98 18.70
CA ILE A 598 -1.71 15.85 17.45
C ILE A 598 -0.81 14.63 17.57
N ALA A 599 -0.98 13.65 16.69
CA ALA A 599 -0.25 12.40 16.73
C ALA A 599 0.73 12.28 15.57
N ASP A 600 1.92 11.72 15.85
CA ASP A 600 2.82 11.28 14.79
C ASP A 600 2.32 9.98 14.14
N PRO A 601 2.79 9.62 12.92
CA PRO A 601 2.33 8.42 12.22
C PRO A 601 2.63 7.08 12.91
N LYS A 602 3.36 7.07 14.03
CA LYS A 602 3.69 5.87 14.80
C LYS A 602 2.83 5.74 16.06
N SER A 603 2.09 6.79 16.41
CA SER A 603 1.26 6.83 17.60
C SER A 603 -0.08 6.14 17.34
N LYS A 604 -0.48 5.27 18.26
CA LYS A 604 -1.69 4.44 18.17
C LYS A 604 -2.29 4.17 19.54
N ILE A 605 -3.60 4.36 19.65
CA ILE A 605 -4.37 4.00 20.84
C ILE A 605 -5.09 2.69 20.56
N VAL A 606 -4.84 1.68 21.39
CA VAL A 606 -5.53 0.39 21.32
C VAL A 606 -6.53 0.29 22.48
N TRP A 607 -7.78 -0.05 22.18
CA TRP A 607 -8.80 -0.36 23.16
C TRP A 607 -9.04 -1.87 23.21
N ASN A 608 -8.42 -2.54 24.17
CA ASN A 608 -8.46 -3.99 24.35
C ASN A 608 -9.34 -4.39 25.56
N TYR A 609 -10.57 -3.87 25.61
CA TYR A 609 -11.54 -4.22 26.63
C TYR A 609 -12.39 -5.43 26.22
N ASP A 610 -12.68 -6.32 27.16
CA ASP A 610 -13.37 -7.61 26.90
C ASP A 610 -14.90 -7.50 26.87
N ALA A 611 -15.42 -6.27 26.93
CA ALA A 611 -16.85 -5.98 26.99
C ALA A 611 -17.58 -6.56 28.22
N SER A 612 -16.85 -6.92 29.29
CA SER A 612 -17.40 -7.60 30.48
C SER A 612 -18.45 -6.80 31.27
N ASN A 613 -18.44 -5.46 31.17
CA ASN A 613 -19.37 -4.57 31.85
C ASN A 613 -20.18 -3.75 30.82
N VAL A 614 -21.49 -3.97 30.80
CA VAL A 614 -22.43 -3.29 29.89
C VAL A 614 -22.41 -1.77 30.04
N ASN A 615 -22.10 -1.23 31.22
CA ASN A 615 -22.02 0.20 31.45
C ASN A 615 -20.80 0.81 30.75
N VAL A 616 -19.67 0.11 30.68
CA VAL A 616 -18.50 0.56 29.90
C VAL A 616 -18.86 0.58 28.43
N ASN A 617 -19.47 -0.50 27.93
CA ASN A 617 -19.91 -0.64 26.55
C ASN A 617 -20.91 0.47 26.14
N THR A 618 -21.73 0.95 27.07
CA THR A 618 -22.79 1.93 26.79
C THR A 618 -22.33 3.37 26.98
N TRP A 619 -21.34 3.63 27.83
CA TRP A 619 -21.05 4.99 28.30
C TRP A 619 -19.60 5.46 28.14
N PHE A 620 -18.67 4.56 27.81
CA PHE A 620 -17.26 4.87 27.65
C PHE A 620 -16.87 4.91 26.17
N SER A 621 -16.19 5.98 25.74
CA SER A 621 -15.63 6.09 24.38
C SER A 621 -14.14 6.36 24.49
N PRO A 622 -13.26 5.69 23.73
CA PRO A 622 -11.82 5.93 23.82
C PRO A 622 -11.42 7.41 23.71
N LEU A 623 -12.05 8.15 22.80
CA LEU A 623 -11.87 9.59 22.66
C LEU A 623 -13.19 10.34 22.84
N ASN A 624 -13.19 11.41 23.64
CA ASN A 624 -14.33 12.30 23.80
C ASN A 624 -13.88 13.75 23.54
N LEU A 625 -14.62 14.43 22.67
CA LEU A 625 -14.39 15.82 22.29
C LEU A 625 -15.46 16.71 22.92
N THR A 626 -15.04 17.88 23.40
CA THR A 626 -15.93 18.95 23.86
C THR A 626 -16.22 19.89 22.69
N ILE A 627 -15.62 21.08 22.65
CA ILE A 627 -15.73 22.02 21.54
C ILE A 627 -14.41 22.79 21.37
N ASN A 628 -14.18 23.31 20.17
CA ASN A 628 -12.91 23.97 19.80
C ASN A 628 -11.72 23.00 19.81
N ASN A 629 -11.97 21.70 19.70
CA ASN A 629 -10.91 20.70 19.69
C ASN A 629 -10.35 20.47 18.29
N LYS A 630 -9.04 20.27 18.21
CA LYS A 630 -8.38 19.78 17.00
C LYS A 630 -7.75 18.42 17.25
N VAL A 631 -8.06 17.43 16.42
CA VAL A 631 -7.43 16.12 16.45
C VAL A 631 -6.80 15.86 15.10
N ASP A 632 -5.52 15.49 15.06
CA ASP A 632 -4.80 15.29 13.81
C ASP A 632 -3.88 14.07 13.87
N GLY A 633 -3.92 13.23 12.84
CA GLY A 633 -2.98 12.11 12.67
C GLY A 633 -3.20 10.91 13.61
N LEU A 634 -4.32 10.84 14.32
CA LEU A 634 -4.56 9.85 15.38
C LEU A 634 -5.05 8.51 14.82
N ASP A 635 -4.47 7.40 15.28
CA ASP A 635 -4.96 6.03 15.05
C ASP A 635 -5.61 5.49 16.34
N ILE A 636 -6.87 5.06 16.26
CA ILE A 636 -7.59 4.33 17.32
C ILE A 636 -8.07 2.98 16.79
N ASP A 637 -7.73 1.91 17.51
CA ASP A 637 -8.09 0.54 17.18
C ASP A 637 -8.86 -0.12 18.35
N VAL A 638 -10.14 -0.39 18.12
CA VAL A 638 -11.00 -1.15 19.03
C VAL A 638 -10.96 -2.61 18.64
N VAL A 639 -10.31 -3.41 19.47
CA VAL A 639 -10.02 -4.83 19.18
C VAL A 639 -11.27 -5.70 19.39
N THR A 640 -12.02 -5.44 20.45
CA THR A 640 -13.23 -6.20 20.80
C THR A 640 -14.47 -5.43 20.35
N ASP A 641 -15.24 -6.02 19.43
CA ASP A 641 -16.52 -5.43 19.00
C ASP A 641 -17.45 -5.17 20.19
N TYR A 642 -18.21 -4.09 20.13
CA TYR A 642 -19.23 -3.70 21.11
C TYR A 642 -18.70 -3.36 22.52
N SER A 643 -17.38 -3.23 22.69
CA SER A 643 -16.71 -2.98 23.98
C SER A 643 -16.64 -1.49 24.38
N CYS A 644 -17.21 -0.60 23.59
CA CYS A 644 -17.28 0.84 23.86
C CYS A 644 -18.53 1.45 23.21
N ARG A 645 -18.91 2.64 23.67
CA ARG A 645 -20.09 3.37 23.19
C ARG A 645 -19.93 3.78 21.73
N TYR A 646 -18.87 4.55 21.48
CA TYR A 646 -18.37 5.02 20.19
C TYR A 646 -16.84 4.97 20.24
N LEU A 647 -16.17 5.01 19.09
CA LEU A 647 -14.71 5.19 19.07
C LEU A 647 -14.37 6.65 19.40
N VAL A 648 -15.12 7.57 18.80
CA VAL A 648 -15.07 9.01 19.08
C VAL A 648 -16.46 9.50 19.45
N HIS A 649 -16.56 10.13 20.61
CA HIS A 649 -17.77 10.83 21.04
C HIS A 649 -17.55 12.33 20.89
N ASP A 650 -18.16 12.91 19.87
CA ASP A 650 -17.98 14.33 19.50
C ASP A 650 -19.18 15.17 19.99
N ASP A 651 -19.40 15.19 21.32
CA ASP A 651 -20.59 15.80 21.95
C ASP A 651 -20.47 16.07 23.47
N PHE A 652 -19.65 17.06 23.88
CA PHE A 652 -19.54 17.41 25.31
C PHE A 652 -19.61 18.91 25.65
N ALA A 653 -20.13 19.75 24.76
CA ALA A 653 -20.22 21.18 25.02
C ALA A 653 -21.63 21.74 24.75
N TRP A 654 -22.62 21.34 25.55
CA TRP A 654 -23.96 21.92 25.48
C TRP A 654 -23.89 23.46 25.52
N ASP A 655 -24.66 24.12 24.66
CA ASP A 655 -24.81 25.58 24.59
C ASP A 655 -23.54 26.40 24.25
N ASN A 656 -22.51 25.78 23.67
CA ASN A 656 -21.29 26.48 23.26
C ASN A 656 -21.21 26.62 21.75
N ASN A 657 -20.61 27.72 21.29
CA ASN A 657 -20.25 27.91 19.88
C ASN A 657 -18.78 27.56 19.68
N GLY A 658 -18.47 26.86 18.59
CA GLY A 658 -17.07 26.63 18.23
C GLY A 658 -16.90 25.67 17.07
N LYS A 659 -15.67 25.17 16.93
CA LYS A 659 -15.30 24.27 15.83
C LYS A 659 -14.55 23.04 16.32
N ASN A 660 -15.06 21.85 16.03
CA ASN A 660 -14.24 20.64 16.12
C ASN A 660 -13.68 20.30 14.74
N HIS A 661 -12.38 20.00 14.71
CA HIS A 661 -11.67 19.65 13.50
C HIS A 661 -10.86 18.37 13.71
N VAL A 662 -11.25 17.31 13.01
CA VAL A 662 -10.57 16.02 13.03
C VAL A 662 -10.00 15.76 11.64
N SER A 663 -8.67 15.62 11.53
CA SER A 663 -7.99 15.45 10.26
C SER A 663 -7.02 14.28 10.24
N ARG A 664 -6.87 13.60 9.10
CA ARG A 664 -5.83 12.55 8.90
C ARG A 664 -5.84 11.44 9.95
N CYS A 665 -7.01 11.14 10.52
CA CYS A 665 -7.15 10.13 11.57
C CYS A 665 -7.62 8.79 10.99
N HIS A 666 -7.26 7.69 11.65
CA HIS A 666 -7.76 6.35 11.35
C HIS A 666 -8.50 5.79 12.57
N PHE A 667 -9.77 5.44 12.38
CA PHE A 667 -10.60 4.84 13.41
C PHE A 667 -11.04 3.45 12.96
N LYS A 668 -10.64 2.42 13.69
CA LYS A 668 -10.91 1.02 13.35
C LYS A 668 -11.67 0.31 14.46
N GLY A 669 -12.79 -0.35 14.10
CA GLY A 669 -13.52 -1.25 14.98
C GLY A 669 -15.03 -1.01 15.00
N ARG A 670 -15.74 -1.76 15.86
CA ARG A 670 -17.20 -1.71 15.96
C ARG A 670 -17.65 -1.39 17.38
N SER A 671 -18.44 -0.33 17.54
CA SER A 671 -18.96 0.12 18.84
C SER A 671 -20.33 -0.48 19.16
N TYR A 672 -20.76 -0.40 20.42
CA TYR A 672 -22.04 -0.93 20.92
C TYR A 672 -23.26 -0.33 20.19
N PHE A 673 -23.15 0.92 19.75
CA PHE A 673 -24.19 1.63 19.00
C PHE A 673 -23.97 1.60 17.47
N PHE A 674 -23.01 0.80 16.98
CA PHE A 674 -22.72 0.64 15.56
C PHE A 674 -22.31 1.95 14.88
N GLN A 675 -21.63 2.81 15.62
CA GLN A 675 -21.23 4.15 15.24
C GLN A 675 -19.76 4.35 15.60
N ILE A 676 -18.90 4.51 14.60
CA ILE A 676 -17.48 4.83 14.86
C ILE A 676 -17.40 6.23 15.48
N VAL A 677 -17.98 7.23 14.81
CA VAL A 677 -18.21 8.55 15.39
C VAL A 677 -19.68 8.73 15.73
N GLY A 678 -19.97 9.04 16.98
CA GLY A 678 -21.28 9.47 17.46
C GLY A 678 -21.19 10.88 18.02
N ALA A 679 -22.03 11.79 17.51
CA ALA A 679 -21.96 13.22 17.83
C ALA A 679 -23.34 13.83 18.06
N GLY A 680 -23.38 14.92 18.82
CA GLY A 680 -24.51 15.82 18.98
C GLY A 680 -24.08 17.25 18.65
N MET A 681 -24.99 18.01 18.05
CA MET A 681 -24.71 19.38 17.65
C MET A 681 -24.95 20.35 18.79
N SER A 682 -23.93 21.16 19.10
CA SER A 682 -24.08 22.28 20.00
C SER A 682 -24.81 23.46 19.33
N THR A 683 -24.55 24.70 19.74
CA THR A 683 -25.17 25.90 19.16
C THR A 683 -24.21 26.52 18.15
N ASN A 684 -24.70 26.84 16.96
CA ASN A 684 -23.97 27.60 15.92
C ASN A 684 -22.51 27.16 15.72
N SER A 685 -22.28 25.85 15.68
CA SER A 685 -20.96 25.22 15.68
C SER A 685 -20.62 24.56 14.35
N GLU A 686 -19.32 24.39 14.10
CA GLU A 686 -18.78 23.70 12.93
C GLU A 686 -18.12 22.37 13.33
N TYR A 687 -18.45 21.30 12.61
CA TYR A 687 -17.85 19.98 12.76
C TYR A 687 -17.21 19.60 11.43
N LEU A 688 -15.88 19.49 11.42
CA LEU A 688 -15.11 19.19 10.21
C LEU A 688 -14.31 17.90 10.41
N TYR A 689 -14.57 16.92 9.54
CA TYR A 689 -13.75 15.72 9.40
C TYR A 689 -13.12 15.72 8.01
N GLU A 690 -11.80 15.72 7.92
CA GLU A 690 -11.06 15.80 6.66
C GLU A 690 -10.01 14.68 6.55
N ASP A 691 -9.94 13.99 5.41
CA ASP A 691 -8.93 12.96 5.13
C ASP A 691 -8.87 11.87 6.22
N CYS A 692 -10.03 11.51 6.79
CA CYS A 692 -10.14 10.48 7.82
C CYS A 692 -10.49 9.12 7.21
N LYS A 693 -9.98 8.05 7.83
CA LYS A 693 -10.30 6.66 7.50
C LYS A 693 -11.15 6.01 8.59
N PHE A 694 -12.31 5.49 8.21
CA PHE A 694 -13.23 4.77 9.08
C PHE A 694 -13.31 3.31 8.65
N GLU A 695 -12.72 2.41 9.44
CA GLU A 695 -12.59 1.00 9.11
C GLU A 695 -13.44 0.14 10.05
N ASP A 696 -14.29 -0.71 9.49
CA ASP A 696 -14.99 -1.74 10.27
C ASP A 696 -14.01 -2.80 10.79
N SER A 697 -14.36 -3.51 11.87
CA SER A 697 -13.49 -4.56 12.44
C SER A 697 -13.25 -5.73 11.49
N GLY A 698 -14.14 -5.94 10.51
CA GLY A 698 -14.13 -7.08 9.60
C GLY A 698 -14.67 -8.37 10.22
N ASN A 699 -15.04 -8.34 11.51
CA ASN A 699 -15.67 -9.47 12.19
C ASN A 699 -17.12 -9.66 11.70
N PRO A 700 -17.62 -10.90 11.59
CA PRO A 700 -19.02 -11.15 11.27
C PRO A 700 -19.96 -10.43 12.23
N VAL A 701 -20.97 -9.76 11.67
CA VAL A 701 -22.05 -9.16 12.46
C VAL A 701 -23.02 -10.27 12.87
N ASP A 702 -23.54 -10.20 14.10
CA ASP A 702 -24.65 -11.05 14.51
C ASP A 702 -25.82 -10.87 13.53
N PRO A 703 -26.27 -11.93 12.82
CA PRO A 703 -27.35 -11.83 11.83
C PRO A 703 -28.69 -11.35 12.41
N SER A 704 -28.90 -11.47 13.73
CA SER A 704 -30.09 -10.96 14.41
C SER A 704 -30.07 -9.44 14.62
N ASN A 705 -28.92 -8.81 14.41
CA ASN A 705 -28.75 -7.38 14.61
C ASN A 705 -29.12 -6.59 13.35
N THR A 706 -30.20 -5.83 13.45
CA THR A 706 -30.73 -5.00 12.37
C THR A 706 -30.21 -3.55 12.41
N LYS A 707 -29.32 -3.22 13.37
CA LYS A 707 -28.75 -1.88 13.47
C LYS A 707 -27.86 -1.61 12.27
N GLU A 708 -28.05 -0.42 11.72
CA GLU A 708 -27.21 0.10 10.66
C GLU A 708 -25.79 0.37 11.16
N GLN A 709 -24.79 0.05 10.32
CA GLN A 709 -23.38 0.32 10.60
C GLN A 709 -22.98 1.69 10.05
N LEU A 710 -22.43 2.54 10.90
CA LEU A 710 -22.18 3.95 10.61
C LEU A 710 -20.72 4.30 10.88
N ALA A 711 -20.08 4.87 9.86
CA ALA A 711 -18.77 5.51 10.03
C ALA A 711 -18.92 6.80 10.83
N TYR A 712 -19.95 7.58 10.52
CA TYR A 712 -20.21 8.87 11.15
C TYR A 712 -21.71 9.09 11.31
N THR A 713 -22.13 9.46 12.52
CA THR A 713 -23.47 10.01 12.74
C THR A 713 -23.40 11.24 13.63
N ILE A 714 -24.21 12.24 13.28
CA ILE A 714 -24.40 13.43 14.10
C ILE A 714 -25.88 13.73 14.31
N HIS A 715 -26.24 14.07 15.54
CA HIS A 715 -27.60 14.28 15.98
C HIS A 715 -27.79 15.78 16.21
N ASN A 716 -28.66 16.42 15.44
CA ASN A 716 -28.94 17.84 15.66
C ASN A 716 -29.87 18.02 16.87
N ASN A 717 -29.34 17.96 18.09
CA ASN A 717 -30.05 18.19 19.35
C ASN A 717 -30.15 19.68 19.74
N SER A 718 -29.87 20.60 18.81
CA SER A 718 -29.71 22.01 19.15
C SER A 718 -31.00 22.71 19.58
N LYS A 719 -30.85 23.77 20.37
CA LYS A 719 -31.94 24.62 20.86
C LYS A 719 -32.57 25.46 19.74
N ALA A 720 -33.73 26.05 20.02
CA ALA A 720 -34.41 26.99 19.13
C ALA A 720 -33.45 28.07 18.59
N GLY A 721 -33.43 28.26 17.27
CA GLY A 721 -32.62 29.29 16.59
C GLY A 721 -31.17 28.92 16.28
N ALA A 722 -30.72 27.70 16.59
CA ALA A 722 -29.34 27.26 16.33
C ALA A 722 -29.17 26.69 14.91
N LYS A 723 -28.15 27.16 14.18
CA LYS A 723 -27.77 26.66 12.85
C LYS A 723 -26.30 26.21 12.83
N ASN A 724 -26.08 24.91 12.72
CA ASN A 724 -24.74 24.32 12.71
C ASN A 724 -24.26 24.01 11.28
N ASN A 725 -22.98 23.72 11.14
CA ASN A 725 -22.35 23.33 9.88
C ASN A 725 -21.53 22.05 10.06
N VAL A 726 -21.85 21.00 9.33
CA VAL A 726 -21.16 19.71 9.39
C VAL A 726 -20.58 19.39 8.03
N LYS A 727 -19.28 19.11 8.00
CA LYS A 727 -18.51 18.87 6.78
C LYS A 727 -17.67 17.61 6.93
N LEU A 728 -17.87 16.67 6.01
CA LEU A 728 -16.98 15.53 5.82
C LEU A 728 -16.34 15.67 4.45
N LYS A 729 -15.00 15.65 4.39
CA LYS A 729 -14.25 15.89 3.16
C LYS A 729 -13.12 14.87 2.98
N ASP A 730 -12.99 14.31 1.79
CA ASP A 730 -11.88 13.42 1.42
C ASP A 730 -11.76 12.17 2.33
N CYS A 731 -12.84 11.76 3.02
CA CYS A 731 -12.82 10.63 3.95
C CYS A 731 -13.06 9.28 3.25
N TRP A 732 -12.56 8.20 3.84
CA TRP A 732 -12.80 6.83 3.38
C TRP A 732 -13.54 6.02 4.45
N THR A 733 -14.54 5.23 4.05
CA THR A 733 -15.23 4.28 4.94
C THR A 733 -15.19 2.87 4.37
N SER A 734 -15.16 1.82 5.23
CA SER A 734 -15.44 0.45 4.79
C SER A 734 -16.77 0.34 4.03
N GLN A 735 -16.91 -0.67 3.16
CA GLN A 735 -18.03 -0.83 2.21
C GLN A 735 -19.42 -0.92 2.85
N ASN A 736 -19.46 -1.40 4.09
CA ASN A 736 -20.68 -1.61 4.87
C ASN A 736 -21.09 -0.39 5.72
N LEU A 737 -20.26 0.66 5.78
CA LEU A 737 -20.47 1.81 6.64
C LEU A 737 -21.11 2.98 5.89
N SER A 738 -22.16 3.54 6.48
CA SER A 738 -22.85 4.74 5.98
C SER A 738 -22.48 5.99 6.78
N ILE A 739 -22.81 7.17 6.23
CA ILE A 739 -22.67 8.47 6.87
C ILE A 739 -24.08 9.08 7.02
N ARG A 740 -24.40 9.60 8.21
CA ARG A 740 -25.77 10.02 8.53
C ARG A 740 -25.82 11.29 9.37
N ALA A 741 -26.81 12.15 9.11
CA ALA A 741 -27.22 13.16 10.08
C ALA A 741 -28.67 12.92 10.53
N THR A 742 -28.97 13.15 11.80
CA THR A 742 -30.35 13.02 12.31
C THR A 742 -30.92 14.36 12.74
N HIS A 743 -32.13 14.68 12.30
CA HIS A 743 -32.87 15.81 12.84
C HIS A 743 -33.50 15.44 14.18
N TYR A 744 -33.27 16.27 15.18
CA TYR A 744 -33.66 16.09 16.58
C TYR A 744 -33.81 17.46 17.26
N GLY A 745 -34.02 17.55 18.58
CA GLY A 745 -33.95 18.85 19.28
C GLY A 745 -35.06 19.85 18.93
N GLN A 746 -34.83 21.13 19.24
CA GLN A 746 -35.87 22.18 19.17
C GLN A 746 -35.61 23.27 18.11
N SER A 747 -34.45 23.26 17.43
CA SER A 747 -34.15 24.26 16.40
C SER A 747 -35.15 24.21 15.24
N THR A 748 -35.60 25.39 14.80
CA THR A 748 -36.34 25.60 13.56
C THR A 748 -35.44 26.01 12.40
N GLU A 749 -34.19 26.36 12.70
CA GLU A 749 -33.17 26.65 11.69
C GLU A 749 -32.58 25.34 11.15
N ILE A 750 -32.29 25.32 9.85
CA ILE A 750 -31.76 24.13 9.18
C ILE A 750 -30.23 24.20 9.19
N SER A 751 -29.60 23.30 9.94
CA SER A 751 -28.15 23.08 9.93
C SER A 751 -27.70 22.49 8.61
N ASP A 752 -26.52 22.89 8.16
CA ASP A 752 -25.96 22.46 6.89
C ASP A 752 -25.16 21.16 7.08
N PHE A 753 -25.43 20.15 6.25
CA PHE A 753 -24.65 18.90 6.19
C PHE A 753 -24.07 18.72 4.80
N THR A 754 -22.74 18.67 4.70
CA THR A 754 -22.00 18.59 3.44
C THR A 754 -21.04 17.41 3.47
N VAL A 755 -21.06 16.58 2.42
CA VAL A 755 -20.15 15.44 2.29
C VAL A 755 -19.52 15.46 0.89
N THR A 756 -18.21 15.70 0.81
CA THR A 756 -17.50 15.92 -0.46
C THR A 756 -16.30 15.00 -0.63
N ASN A 757 -16.15 14.38 -1.80
CA ASN A 757 -15.12 13.39 -2.11
C ASN A 757 -14.92 12.26 -1.06
N CYS A 758 -15.98 11.82 -0.39
CA CYS A 758 -15.92 10.76 0.63
C CYS A 758 -16.37 9.40 0.11
N LYS A 759 -15.53 8.36 0.15
CA LYS A 759 -15.92 7.01 -0.29
C LYS A 759 -16.74 6.28 0.78
N THR A 760 -18.05 6.09 0.57
CA THR A 760 -18.96 5.50 1.57
C THR A 760 -20.12 4.70 0.96
N LYS A 761 -20.83 3.90 1.77
CA LYS A 761 -21.98 3.09 1.33
C LYS A 761 -23.18 3.97 0.95
N SER A 762 -23.53 4.91 1.81
CA SER A 762 -24.62 5.86 1.57
C SER A 762 -24.48 7.09 2.47
N VAL A 763 -25.08 8.20 2.04
CA VAL A 763 -25.16 9.47 2.78
C VAL A 763 -26.61 9.91 2.80
N TYR A 764 -27.16 10.19 3.99
CA TYR A 764 -28.55 10.62 4.09
C TYR A 764 -28.90 11.28 5.44
N THR A 765 -30.10 11.86 5.51
CA THR A 765 -30.67 12.45 6.73
C THR A 765 -31.93 11.70 7.17
N LYS A 766 -32.19 11.58 8.49
CA LYS A 766 -33.45 10.99 9.01
C LYS A 766 -33.89 11.55 10.36
N ALA A 767 -35.11 11.25 10.79
CA ALA A 767 -35.57 11.53 12.14
C ALA A 767 -34.79 10.69 13.17
N HIS A 768 -34.46 11.27 14.33
CA HIS A 768 -33.79 10.52 15.39
C HIS A 768 -34.70 9.42 15.96
N THR A 769 -35.97 9.74 16.19
CA THR A 769 -37.00 8.84 16.71
C THR A 769 -38.36 9.12 16.06
N VAL A 770 -39.26 8.14 16.11
CA VAL A 770 -40.66 8.26 15.66
C VAL A 770 -41.62 8.70 16.77
N ASP A 771 -41.11 8.96 17.97
CA ASP A 771 -41.88 9.22 19.20
C ASP A 771 -42.27 10.71 19.42
N GLY A 772 -42.02 11.57 18.44
CA GLY A 772 -42.35 13.00 18.50
C GLY A 772 -41.32 13.89 19.20
N THR A 773 -40.18 13.34 19.67
CA THR A 773 -39.06 14.15 20.22
C THR A 773 -38.19 14.82 19.16
N SER A 774 -38.53 14.65 17.87
CA SER A 774 -37.93 15.31 16.72
C SER A 774 -38.94 16.26 16.03
N PRO A 775 -39.39 17.34 16.69
CA PRO A 775 -40.50 18.17 16.22
C PRO A 775 -40.23 18.90 14.90
N ASN A 776 -38.96 19.11 14.54
CA ASN A 776 -38.57 19.88 13.35
C ASN A 776 -37.56 19.09 12.50
N VAL A 777 -37.66 19.22 11.18
CA VAL A 777 -36.57 18.85 10.26
C VAL A 777 -35.56 19.99 10.27
N ASN A 778 -34.47 19.84 11.01
CA ASN A 778 -33.50 20.91 11.29
C ASN A 778 -32.08 20.60 10.81
N VAL A 779 -31.90 19.58 9.96
CA VAL A 779 -30.64 19.34 9.25
C VAL A 779 -30.95 18.92 7.82
N GLN A 780 -30.17 19.43 6.87
CA GLN A 780 -30.33 19.13 5.45
C GLN A 780 -28.98 18.79 4.83
N LEU A 781 -28.97 17.76 3.98
CA LEU A 781 -27.84 17.45 3.10
C LEU A 781 -27.83 18.47 1.94
N PHE A 782 -26.83 19.35 1.92
CA PHE A 782 -26.70 20.44 0.94
C PHE A 782 -25.86 20.09 -0.27
N ASP A 783 -24.78 19.33 -0.07
CA ASP A 783 -23.88 18.94 -1.15
C ASP A 783 -23.38 17.51 -0.93
N TRP A 784 -23.48 16.72 -1.99
CA TRP A 784 -23.02 15.36 -2.09
C TRP A 784 -22.38 15.15 -3.47
N ASN A 785 -21.05 15.08 -3.48
CA ASN A 785 -20.27 14.77 -4.69
C ASN A 785 -19.24 13.69 -4.36
N ASN A 786 -19.72 12.45 -4.19
CA ASN A 786 -18.88 11.35 -3.71
C ASN A 786 -19.02 10.08 -4.56
N PRO A 787 -17.92 9.33 -4.74
CA PRO A 787 -18.00 7.97 -5.26
C PRO A 787 -18.66 7.04 -4.23
N LEU A 788 -19.76 6.38 -4.63
CA LEU A 788 -20.29 5.24 -3.89
C LEU A 788 -19.39 4.02 -4.07
N TRP A 789 -19.49 3.06 -3.15
CA TRP A 789 -19.04 1.71 -3.44
C TRP A 789 -19.90 1.16 -4.58
N THR A 790 -19.31 0.97 -5.75
CA THR A 790 -19.93 0.25 -6.86
C THR A 790 -20.02 -1.22 -6.45
N GLU A 791 -21.22 -1.79 -6.46
CA GLU A 791 -21.48 -3.22 -6.22
C GLU A 791 -20.73 -4.13 -7.20
#